data_AF-A0A1V5UQ87-F1
#
_entry.id   AF-A0A1V5UQ87-F1
#
_cell.length_a   1.000
_cell.length_b   1.000
_cell.length_c   1.000
_cell.angle_alpha   90.00
_cell.angle_beta   90.00
_cell.angle_gamma   90.00
#
_symmetry.space_group_name_H-M   'P 1'
#
loop_
_entity.id
_entity.type
_entity.pdbx_description
1 polymer ?
#
loop_
_entity_poly.entity_id
_entity_poly.type
_entity_poly.pdbx_seq_one_letter_code
_entity_poly.pdbx_strand_id
1 'polypeptide(L)'
;MKIMTEQQISIYNGLQKIGPEIAAFYIDGLKIINDNTLQTKAYLLGHLMREIDCGLRDVFCGKNIIEKVKKDNAIKEKHKYVIALALDQPEINLLVKEWYKVSKEFHKLAHRHGVTKNPKDKNICDMVWQKYEKILIALIGNYYNMMNRLDKILNQEEPHKELLDFLPNLLREKSYSQYFFTNLKSIKWFDPLIDSGFFNPENSPEPYFDEENQSFRFFYWDALFYLENVAKINSETITTKILRIIDSIITYKNSENKRNENYLTDWMIIKIIELLPIEKINLYHIDFFYVALNGRFDPSIAAIEICKSIIPKFIKSDDKSKALKLFEIIFDYKIIKNNELDSLIGNYRLGEIIENKFEVIFDLLGYDIIEIILNKIQALIAIDERFFSDNSIEFYADDQREELHYKHEDYDVLIIEILKKCILSSKPDKIIGLIDKMLCDENAIFKRTALFAIDYHYDYFKEIFWKWLSEYGKNIEYSLKDELYNLFKNNCLKFTENEIDSFSDWVEKHSYYINPEHKYSDDEQSKILAFYKKEWLTALKESKNEKIINSYSHYNKINPSEVTYSGKTIRTFTWTGGGASPIMPEMIAMMDNKQICDYLNQVKLPKISHWPDKPSKEGLSDALRDSVAENINKIISNYKPFLSIKSVYLNSILVGIREGLKKNVRANCVQIIEFIKNIINSNEIFGNSFKENEHEYSLNYTIERITDIFKELLNKKLLIERNLCIEIVELLILLYDKIDLKYENYSENPDLAFNTADGRLINTIFEYLRFEHLNFNSSELWKLKIKNFINEKLLVQNISKTLFLIGNDLVLFYKIDFDWLNKLRDSLLNSSDNAHWHCFFEGFLFGEKPHKELYFFLKKDYLKAIPLFIEKSHVKRLTQHICLYFINNIDSLLDSYSLTSNLINNNNPDQIFEVIHYISNISKRSNLANIIKPLWSKLLTLINSIPSSELFKTMHSYLCLWVSLLDELDDEAYNLIIESVKYLKVGFNKHRLVDILYTHIEKTPAKVGQILLESVKIDSAPSYSENEEKIVIKLFECGETEIASEICNLYGENNYHFLKKIYESYCLWKVIPSAKTTNQ
;
A
#
# COMPACT_ATOMS: atom_id res chain seq x y z
N MET A 1 -33.98 27.35 -36.47
CA MET A 1 -32.55 27.69 -36.46
C MET A 1 -31.81 26.56 -37.15
N LYS A 2 -30.92 26.85 -38.10
CA LYS A 2 -29.94 25.84 -38.54
C LYS A 2 -29.11 25.44 -37.32
N ILE A 3 -28.81 24.15 -37.18
CA ILE A 3 -27.90 23.64 -36.16
C ILE A 3 -26.53 24.28 -36.41
N MET A 4 -25.90 24.87 -35.40
CA MET A 4 -24.55 25.42 -35.48
C MET A 4 -23.57 24.29 -35.83
N THR A 5 -22.54 24.57 -36.63
CA THR A 5 -21.44 23.61 -36.82
C THR A 5 -20.60 23.51 -35.55
N GLU A 6 -19.81 22.44 -35.37
CA GLU A 6 -18.91 22.29 -34.23
C GLU A 6 -17.94 23.47 -34.09
N GLN A 7 -17.43 23.98 -35.21
CA GLN A 7 -16.62 25.20 -35.26
C GLN A 7 -17.36 26.42 -34.71
N GLN A 8 -18.63 26.60 -35.08
CA GLN A 8 -19.46 27.72 -34.60
C GLN A 8 -19.79 27.60 -33.11
N ILE A 9 -20.04 26.37 -32.63
CA ILE A 9 -20.22 26.08 -31.20
C ILE A 9 -18.96 26.48 -30.43
N SER A 10 -17.78 26.11 -30.93
CA SER A 10 -16.53 26.44 -30.27
C SER A 10 -16.24 27.95 -30.24
N ILE A 11 -16.48 28.67 -31.35
CA ILE A 11 -16.39 30.13 -31.38
C ILE A 11 -17.35 30.75 -30.36
N TYR A 12 -18.61 30.30 -30.33
CA TYR A 12 -19.61 30.81 -29.41
C TYR A 12 -19.20 30.58 -27.95
N ASN A 13 -18.77 29.38 -27.59
CA ASN A 13 -18.29 29.06 -26.25
C ASN A 13 -17.08 29.92 -25.87
N GLY A 14 -16.13 30.10 -26.79
CA GLY A 14 -14.99 31.00 -26.60
C GLY A 14 -15.39 32.46 -26.36
N LEU A 15 -16.37 32.97 -27.12
CA LEU A 15 -16.90 34.32 -26.94
C LEU A 15 -17.71 34.45 -25.65
N GLN A 16 -18.43 33.40 -25.25
CA GLN A 16 -19.19 33.36 -24.00
C GLN A 16 -18.27 33.45 -22.78
N LYS A 17 -17.09 32.82 -22.84
CA LYS A 17 -16.02 32.97 -21.83
C LYS A 17 -15.52 34.41 -21.74
N ILE A 18 -15.64 35.20 -22.81
CA ILE A 18 -15.32 36.64 -22.81
C ILE A 18 -16.47 37.45 -22.22
N GLY A 19 -17.67 37.29 -22.76
CA GLY A 19 -18.84 37.93 -22.21
C GLY A 19 -20.13 37.54 -22.94
N PRO A 20 -21.27 37.61 -22.25
CA PRO A 20 -22.55 37.22 -22.84
C PRO A 20 -22.96 38.12 -24.02
N GLU A 21 -22.62 39.41 -23.98
CA GLU A 21 -22.97 40.37 -25.04
C GLU A 21 -22.25 40.09 -26.36
N ILE A 22 -20.92 39.88 -26.32
CA ILE A 22 -20.14 39.59 -27.52
C ILE A 22 -20.52 38.24 -28.14
N ALA A 23 -20.88 37.26 -27.31
CA ALA A 23 -21.41 35.99 -27.76
C ALA A 23 -22.80 36.14 -28.43
N ALA A 24 -23.66 37.02 -27.89
CA ALA A 24 -24.95 37.33 -28.49
C ALA A 24 -24.81 37.98 -29.88
N PHE A 25 -23.85 38.89 -30.07
CA PHE A 25 -23.56 39.45 -31.40
C PHE A 25 -23.19 38.37 -32.42
N TYR A 26 -22.46 37.33 -32.00
CA TYR A 26 -22.12 36.22 -32.88
C TYR A 26 -23.34 35.36 -33.23
N ILE A 27 -24.19 35.02 -32.25
CA ILE A 27 -25.45 34.31 -32.49
C ILE A 27 -26.33 35.07 -33.49
N ASP A 28 -26.49 36.38 -33.29
CA ASP A 28 -27.31 37.19 -34.18
C ASP A 28 -26.68 37.30 -35.57
N GLY A 29 -25.36 37.35 -35.65
CA GLY A 29 -24.63 37.23 -36.90
C GLY A 29 -24.92 35.91 -37.63
N LEU A 30 -24.97 34.79 -36.90
CA LEU A 30 -25.33 33.48 -37.44
C LEU A 30 -26.80 33.40 -37.90
N LYS A 31 -27.72 34.13 -37.26
CA LYS A 31 -29.10 34.25 -37.75
C LYS A 31 -29.13 35.02 -39.08
N ILE A 32 -28.45 36.16 -39.13
CA ILE A 32 -28.43 37.06 -40.29
C ILE A 32 -27.70 36.42 -41.48
N ILE A 33 -26.58 35.71 -41.26
CA ILE A 33 -25.82 35.06 -42.34
C ILE A 33 -26.66 34.00 -43.07
N ASN A 34 -27.54 33.31 -42.33
CA ASN A 34 -28.40 32.27 -42.85
C ASN A 34 -29.73 32.80 -43.42
N ASP A 35 -30.04 34.09 -43.24
CA ASP A 35 -31.26 34.71 -43.74
C ASP A 35 -31.02 35.41 -45.09
N ASN A 36 -31.52 34.80 -46.16
CA ASN A 36 -31.40 35.33 -47.52
C ASN A 36 -32.43 36.44 -47.83
N THR A 37 -33.43 36.66 -46.98
CA THR A 37 -34.49 37.66 -47.20
C THR A 37 -34.04 39.08 -46.90
N LEU A 38 -33.04 39.25 -46.03
CA LEU A 38 -32.52 40.57 -45.62
C LEU A 38 -31.73 41.25 -46.75
N GLN A 39 -32.21 42.40 -47.20
CA GLN A 39 -31.52 43.21 -48.23
C GLN A 39 -30.32 43.98 -47.66
N THR A 40 -30.35 44.32 -46.37
CA THR A 40 -29.28 45.05 -45.66
C THR A 40 -28.34 44.12 -44.88
N LYS A 41 -28.35 42.81 -45.18
CA LYS A 41 -27.53 41.77 -44.53
C LYS A 41 -26.08 42.20 -44.28
N ALA A 42 -25.41 42.69 -45.33
CA ALA A 42 -24.01 43.12 -45.26
C ALA A 42 -23.76 44.29 -44.29
N TYR A 43 -24.74 45.19 -44.14
CA TYR A 43 -24.65 46.32 -43.20
C TYR A 43 -24.74 45.83 -41.76
N LEU A 44 -25.71 44.97 -41.45
CA LEU A 44 -25.92 44.42 -40.11
C LEU A 44 -24.73 43.57 -39.66
N LEU A 45 -24.27 42.63 -40.51
CA LEU A 45 -23.10 41.80 -40.22
C LEU A 45 -21.82 42.64 -40.07
N GLY A 46 -21.67 43.69 -40.87
CA GLY A 46 -20.53 44.61 -40.75
C GLY A 46 -20.42 45.27 -39.37
N HIS A 47 -21.56 45.65 -38.77
CA HIS A 47 -21.60 46.19 -37.40
C HIS A 47 -21.32 45.10 -36.36
N LEU A 48 -21.97 43.95 -36.45
CA LEU A 48 -21.75 42.86 -35.49
C LEU A 48 -20.29 42.38 -35.48
N MET A 49 -19.68 42.17 -36.66
CA MET A 49 -18.25 41.83 -36.75
C MET A 49 -17.37 42.91 -36.12
N ARG A 50 -17.70 44.19 -36.32
CA ARG A 50 -16.95 45.31 -35.77
C ARG A 50 -17.07 45.38 -34.24
N GLU A 51 -18.24 45.12 -33.68
CA GLU A 51 -18.42 45.08 -32.22
C GLU A 51 -17.66 43.91 -31.59
N ILE A 52 -17.72 42.73 -32.20
CA ILE A 52 -16.93 41.56 -31.74
C ILE A 52 -15.42 41.87 -31.82
N ASP A 53 -14.97 42.39 -32.96
CA ASP A 53 -13.57 42.71 -33.23
C ASP A 53 -13.01 43.83 -32.33
N CYS A 54 -13.81 44.86 -32.04
CA CYS A 54 -13.47 45.90 -31.06
C CYS A 54 -13.43 45.33 -29.65
N GLY A 55 -14.45 44.58 -29.22
CA GLY A 55 -14.50 43.99 -27.89
C GLY A 55 -13.31 43.07 -27.60
N LEU A 56 -12.92 42.22 -28.55
CA LEU A 56 -11.74 41.36 -28.43
C LEU A 56 -10.45 42.18 -28.24
N ARG A 57 -10.27 43.26 -29.00
CA ARG A 57 -9.10 44.13 -28.82
C ARG A 57 -9.13 44.88 -27.49
N ASP A 58 -10.28 45.36 -27.07
CA ASP A 58 -10.44 46.09 -25.82
C ASP A 58 -10.06 45.20 -24.63
N VAL A 59 -10.49 43.93 -24.63
CA VAL A 59 -10.14 42.95 -23.61
C VAL A 59 -8.65 42.61 -23.65
N PHE A 60 -8.11 42.24 -24.82
CA PHE A 60 -6.72 41.77 -24.90
C PHE A 60 -5.67 42.90 -24.83
N CYS A 61 -6.00 44.13 -25.21
CA CYS A 61 -5.04 45.24 -25.31
C CYS A 61 -5.34 46.40 -24.34
N GLY A 62 -6.59 46.60 -23.92
CA GLY A 62 -7.00 47.70 -23.06
C GLY A 62 -7.30 48.99 -23.81
N LYS A 63 -8.43 49.63 -23.51
CA LYS A 63 -8.89 50.84 -24.22
C LYS A 63 -7.89 51.99 -24.14
N ASN A 64 -7.26 52.17 -22.98
CA ASN A 64 -6.26 53.23 -22.76
C ASN A 64 -5.04 53.08 -23.67
N ILE A 65 -4.56 51.85 -23.90
CA ILE A 65 -3.42 51.59 -24.79
C ILE A 65 -3.84 51.85 -26.24
N ILE A 66 -5.03 51.38 -26.63
CA ILE A 66 -5.60 51.62 -27.96
C ILE A 66 -5.72 53.13 -28.24
N GLU A 67 -6.18 53.92 -27.28
CA GLU A 67 -6.27 55.38 -27.41
C GLU A 67 -4.92 56.07 -27.53
N LYS A 68 -3.91 55.63 -26.76
CA LYS A 68 -2.54 56.13 -26.89
C LYS A 68 -1.98 55.87 -28.29
N VAL A 69 -2.13 54.64 -28.80
CA VAL A 69 -1.71 54.28 -30.17
C VAL A 69 -2.45 55.10 -31.23
N LYS A 70 -3.76 55.38 -31.01
CA LYS A 70 -4.53 56.23 -31.92
C LYS A 70 -3.98 57.66 -31.99
N LYS A 71 -3.41 58.19 -30.91
CA LYS A 71 -2.84 59.55 -30.82
C LYS A 71 -1.37 59.63 -31.26
N ASP A 72 -0.64 58.52 -31.29
CA ASP A 72 0.77 58.48 -31.68
C ASP A 72 0.95 58.56 -33.21
N ASN A 73 1.62 59.61 -33.71
CA ASN A 73 1.85 59.80 -35.14
C ASN A 73 3.04 59.02 -35.70
N ALA A 74 3.90 58.44 -34.85
CA ALA A 74 5.02 57.62 -35.30
C ALA A 74 4.55 56.27 -35.86
N ILE A 75 3.39 55.79 -35.43
CA ILE A 75 2.82 54.50 -35.85
C ILE A 75 2.02 54.68 -37.13
N LYS A 76 2.51 54.13 -38.25
CA LYS A 76 1.87 54.23 -39.58
C LYS A 76 0.59 53.39 -39.65
N GLU A 77 0.67 52.08 -39.42
CA GLU A 77 -0.48 51.17 -39.49
C GLU A 77 -1.08 50.88 -38.11
N LYS A 78 -1.65 51.91 -37.47
CA LYS A 78 -2.18 51.87 -36.10
C LYS A 78 -3.06 50.65 -35.79
N HIS A 79 -3.99 50.31 -36.69
CA HIS A 79 -4.89 49.18 -36.48
C HIS A 79 -4.18 47.83 -36.47
N LYS A 80 -3.21 47.63 -37.37
CA LYS A 80 -2.39 46.41 -37.43
C LYS A 80 -1.49 46.30 -36.20
N TYR A 81 -0.91 47.42 -35.77
CA TYR A 81 -0.12 47.49 -34.56
C TYR A 81 -0.94 47.13 -33.31
N VAL A 82 -2.19 47.61 -33.19
CA VAL A 82 -3.08 47.20 -32.09
C VAL A 82 -3.38 45.69 -32.15
N ILE A 83 -3.58 45.10 -33.33
CA ILE A 83 -3.79 43.64 -33.46
C ILE A 83 -2.53 42.87 -33.05
N ALA A 84 -1.34 43.34 -33.48
CA ALA A 84 -0.06 42.77 -33.07
C ALA A 84 0.11 42.82 -31.54
N LEU A 85 -0.20 43.96 -30.92
CA LEU A 85 -0.23 44.11 -29.46
C LEU A 85 -1.27 43.21 -28.82
N ALA A 86 -2.47 43.06 -29.39
CA ALA A 86 -3.53 42.20 -28.87
C ALA A 86 -3.11 40.72 -28.83
N LEU A 87 -2.28 40.28 -29.77
CA LEU A 87 -1.76 38.91 -29.84
C LEU A 87 -0.44 38.68 -29.10
N ASP A 88 0.27 39.75 -28.75
CA ASP A 88 1.68 39.71 -28.35
C ASP A 88 2.54 38.98 -29.40
N GLN A 89 2.40 39.40 -30.65
CA GLN A 89 3.06 38.81 -31.80
C GLN A 89 3.60 39.90 -32.72
N PRO A 90 4.72 39.65 -33.42
CA PRO A 90 5.24 40.63 -34.37
C PRO A 90 4.26 40.82 -35.53
N GLU A 91 4.25 42.01 -36.13
CA GLU A 91 3.41 42.33 -37.29
C GLU A 91 3.62 41.42 -38.52
N ILE A 92 4.71 40.65 -38.55
CA ILE A 92 5.00 39.69 -39.61
C ILE A 92 4.22 38.38 -39.46
N ASN A 93 3.72 38.09 -38.26
CA ASN A 93 2.94 36.89 -37.94
C ASN A 93 1.72 36.78 -38.88
N LEU A 94 1.45 35.56 -39.35
CA LEU A 94 0.40 35.30 -40.34
C LEU A 94 -1.00 35.62 -39.81
N LEU A 95 -1.29 35.30 -38.55
CA LEU A 95 -2.58 35.60 -37.92
C LEU A 95 -2.79 37.12 -37.79
N VAL A 96 -1.74 37.87 -37.42
CA VAL A 96 -1.81 39.35 -37.36
C VAL A 96 -2.15 39.94 -38.74
N LYS A 97 -1.48 39.45 -39.80
CA LYS A 97 -1.71 39.93 -41.17
C LYS A 97 -3.12 39.62 -41.66
N GLU A 98 -3.59 38.39 -41.47
CA GLU A 98 -4.93 38.00 -41.91
C GLU A 98 -6.02 38.67 -41.07
N TRP A 99 -5.85 38.79 -39.75
CA TRP A 99 -6.79 39.53 -38.91
C TRP A 99 -6.87 41.00 -39.34
N TYR A 100 -5.74 41.69 -39.53
CA TYR A 100 -5.74 43.06 -40.02
C TYR A 100 -6.44 43.23 -41.38
N LYS A 101 -6.18 42.31 -42.32
CA LYS A 101 -6.77 42.34 -43.66
C LYS A 101 -8.29 42.17 -43.61
N VAL A 102 -8.79 41.26 -42.78
CA VAL A 102 -10.22 41.00 -42.62
C VAL A 102 -10.91 42.16 -41.88
N SER A 103 -10.32 42.68 -40.80
CA SER A 103 -10.92 43.77 -40.01
C SER A 103 -11.09 45.09 -40.79
N LYS A 104 -10.23 45.35 -41.78
CA LYS A 104 -10.38 46.49 -42.71
C LYS A 104 -11.67 46.46 -43.51
N GLU A 105 -12.24 45.29 -43.76
CA GLU A 105 -13.49 45.15 -44.52
C GLU A 105 -14.73 45.45 -43.65
N PHE A 106 -14.65 45.36 -42.32
CA PHE A 106 -15.79 45.58 -41.43
C PHE A 106 -16.35 47.00 -41.55
N HIS A 107 -15.48 48.01 -41.46
CA HIS A 107 -15.88 49.41 -41.64
C HIS A 107 -16.49 49.64 -43.03
N LYS A 108 -15.89 49.03 -44.07
CA LYS A 108 -16.41 49.14 -45.42
C LYS A 108 -17.82 48.57 -45.50
N LEU A 109 -18.11 47.43 -44.89
CA LEU A 109 -19.42 46.77 -44.89
C LEU A 109 -20.46 47.53 -44.05
N ALA A 110 -20.08 47.97 -42.85
CA ALA A 110 -20.92 48.62 -41.84
C ALA A 110 -21.45 50.02 -42.23
N HIS A 111 -20.86 50.70 -43.21
CA HIS A 111 -21.32 52.03 -43.64
C HIS A 111 -21.96 52.01 -45.04
N ARG A 112 -22.99 52.85 -45.26
CA ARG A 112 -23.57 53.03 -46.60
C ARG A 112 -22.52 53.60 -47.57
N HIS A 113 -22.55 53.17 -48.82
CA HIS A 113 -21.55 53.53 -49.85
C HIS A 113 -22.09 54.53 -50.90
N GLY A 114 -23.30 55.06 -50.66
CA GLY A 114 -24.00 56.04 -51.48
C GLY A 114 -25.51 55.91 -51.27
N VAL A 115 -26.23 57.02 -51.15
CA VAL A 115 -27.70 57.04 -50.94
C VAL A 115 -28.45 56.52 -52.18
N THR A 116 -27.82 56.60 -53.36
CA THR A 116 -28.38 56.22 -54.66
C THR A 116 -27.88 54.86 -55.17
N LYS A 117 -27.11 54.11 -54.38
CA LYS A 117 -26.52 52.83 -54.80
C LYS A 117 -27.34 51.64 -54.30
N ASN A 118 -27.32 50.54 -55.06
CA ASN A 118 -27.90 49.27 -54.65
C ASN A 118 -27.22 48.73 -53.37
N PRO A 119 -27.92 47.94 -52.54
CA PRO A 119 -27.30 47.24 -51.42
C PRO A 119 -26.07 46.42 -51.84
N LYS A 120 -25.13 46.25 -50.91
CA LYS A 120 -23.87 45.55 -51.20
C LYS A 120 -24.11 44.08 -51.50
N ASP A 121 -23.22 43.53 -52.32
CA ASP A 121 -23.22 42.11 -52.67
C ASP A 121 -23.13 41.24 -51.41
N LYS A 122 -24.11 40.32 -51.29
CA LYS A 122 -24.20 39.35 -50.19
C LYS A 122 -23.01 38.39 -50.20
N ASN A 123 -22.51 38.00 -51.36
CA ASN A 123 -21.39 37.06 -51.50
C ASN A 123 -20.09 37.60 -50.89
N ILE A 124 -19.83 38.90 -51.03
CA ILE A 124 -18.65 39.55 -50.43
C ILE A 124 -18.71 39.49 -48.91
N CYS A 125 -19.89 39.76 -48.32
CA CYS A 125 -20.09 39.67 -46.87
C CYS A 125 -19.88 38.25 -46.37
N ASP A 126 -20.43 37.25 -47.07
CA ASP A 126 -20.34 35.85 -46.67
C ASP A 126 -18.88 35.36 -46.68
N MET A 127 -18.09 35.76 -47.67
CA MET A 127 -16.65 35.49 -47.70
C MET A 127 -15.87 36.16 -46.57
N VAL A 128 -16.22 37.40 -46.19
CA VAL A 128 -15.57 38.10 -45.08
C VAL A 128 -15.94 37.44 -43.74
N TRP A 129 -17.19 37.06 -43.54
CA TRP A 129 -17.65 36.33 -42.35
C TRP A 129 -16.91 35.00 -42.18
N GLN A 130 -16.84 34.18 -43.22
CA GLN A 130 -16.11 32.90 -43.18
C GLN A 130 -14.62 33.07 -42.84
N LYS A 131 -13.97 34.12 -43.37
CA LYS A 131 -12.58 34.43 -43.02
C LYS A 131 -12.45 34.90 -41.57
N TYR A 132 -13.43 35.65 -41.08
CA TYR A 132 -13.45 36.09 -39.70
C TYR A 132 -13.69 34.94 -38.71
N GLU A 133 -14.56 33.98 -39.04
CA GLU A 133 -14.74 32.77 -38.23
C GLU A 133 -13.42 31.99 -38.08
N LYS A 134 -12.60 31.88 -39.14
CA LYS A 134 -11.26 31.27 -39.05
C LYS A 134 -10.32 32.01 -38.09
N ILE A 135 -10.42 33.34 -38.05
CA ILE A 135 -9.67 34.17 -37.08
C ILE A 135 -10.20 33.92 -35.67
N LEU A 136 -11.52 33.95 -35.45
CA LEU A 136 -12.13 33.68 -34.15
C LEU A 136 -11.75 32.30 -33.62
N ILE A 137 -11.74 31.26 -34.47
CA ILE A 137 -11.28 29.92 -34.08
C ILE A 137 -9.83 29.98 -33.57
N ALA A 138 -8.93 30.63 -34.30
CA ALA A 138 -7.53 30.76 -33.90
C ALA A 138 -7.32 31.60 -32.63
N LEU A 139 -8.25 32.50 -32.30
CA LEU A 139 -8.17 33.34 -31.11
C LEU A 139 -8.71 32.64 -29.86
N ILE A 140 -9.86 31.98 -29.98
CA ILE A 140 -10.69 31.55 -28.83
C ILE A 140 -11.42 30.23 -29.05
N GLY A 141 -11.19 29.56 -30.18
CA GLY A 141 -11.96 28.38 -30.60
C GLY A 141 -11.50 27.04 -30.01
N ASN A 142 -10.63 27.02 -29.01
CA ASN A 142 -10.36 25.82 -28.20
C ASN A 142 -9.58 26.21 -26.92
N TYR A 143 -9.29 25.20 -26.10
CA TYR A 143 -8.61 25.37 -24.82
C TYR A 143 -7.27 26.10 -24.94
N TYR A 144 -6.34 25.61 -25.77
CA TYR A 144 -5.01 26.19 -25.89
C TYR A 144 -5.00 27.56 -26.59
N ASN A 145 -5.94 27.83 -27.50
CA ASN A 145 -6.04 29.14 -28.13
C ASN A 145 -6.37 30.23 -27.09
N MET A 146 -7.30 29.93 -26.18
CA MET A 146 -7.60 30.80 -25.04
C MET A 146 -6.44 30.83 -24.03
N MET A 147 -5.80 29.69 -23.76
CA MET A 147 -4.62 29.62 -22.89
C MET A 147 -3.48 30.52 -23.37
N ASN A 148 -3.24 30.60 -24.68
CA ASN A 148 -2.25 31.52 -25.26
C ASN A 148 -2.61 32.99 -25.02
N ARG A 149 -3.90 33.32 -24.86
CA ARG A 149 -4.33 34.67 -24.43
C ARG A 149 -4.09 34.86 -22.93
N LEU A 150 -4.31 33.82 -22.13
CA LEU A 150 -4.02 33.83 -20.70
C LEU A 150 -2.53 34.03 -20.41
N ASP A 151 -1.64 33.36 -21.14
CA ASP A 151 -0.18 33.57 -21.03
C ASP A 151 0.22 35.04 -21.23
N LYS A 152 -0.40 35.68 -22.23
CA LYS A 152 -0.19 37.10 -22.48
C LYS A 152 -0.69 37.95 -21.31
N ILE A 153 -1.87 37.65 -20.78
CA ILE A 153 -2.44 38.35 -19.62
C ILE A 153 -1.49 38.24 -18.43
N LEU A 154 -0.93 37.04 -18.18
CA LEU A 154 0.03 36.78 -17.12
C LEU A 154 1.34 37.58 -17.25
N ASN A 155 1.72 37.95 -18.48
CA ASN A 155 2.89 38.79 -18.76
C ASN A 155 2.64 40.30 -18.53
N GLN A 156 1.39 40.72 -18.28
CA GLN A 156 1.09 42.13 -18.04
C GLN A 156 1.52 42.56 -16.63
N GLU A 157 2.22 43.69 -16.57
CA GLU A 157 2.67 44.24 -15.29
C GLU A 157 1.47 44.70 -14.43
N GLU A 158 0.43 45.27 -15.01
CA GLU A 158 -0.74 45.79 -14.32
C GLU A 158 -2.02 45.49 -15.11
N PRO A 159 -3.12 45.09 -14.47
CA PRO A 159 -4.37 44.84 -15.17
C PRO A 159 -5.07 46.15 -15.54
N HIS A 160 -5.66 46.20 -16.74
CA HIS A 160 -6.60 47.27 -17.11
C HIS A 160 -8.04 46.89 -16.74
N LYS A 161 -8.92 47.89 -16.68
CA LYS A 161 -10.31 47.73 -16.26
C LYS A 161 -11.07 46.67 -17.07
N GLU A 162 -10.99 46.71 -18.40
CA GLU A 162 -11.71 45.74 -19.25
C GLU A 162 -11.25 44.29 -19.03
N LEU A 163 -10.01 44.09 -18.60
CA LEU A 163 -9.49 42.78 -18.26
C LEU A 163 -10.07 42.28 -16.93
N LEU A 164 -10.11 43.14 -15.91
CA LEU A 164 -10.71 42.81 -14.61
C LEU A 164 -12.20 42.47 -14.74
N ASP A 165 -12.94 43.20 -15.57
CA ASP A 165 -14.37 42.92 -15.85
C ASP A 165 -14.56 41.56 -16.55
N PHE A 166 -13.57 41.08 -17.30
CA PHE A 166 -13.58 39.81 -18.04
C PHE A 166 -13.16 38.60 -17.19
N LEU A 167 -12.21 38.77 -16.26
CA LEU A 167 -11.62 37.66 -15.49
C LEU A 167 -12.66 36.76 -14.80
N PRO A 168 -13.73 37.27 -14.15
CA PRO A 168 -14.73 36.39 -13.53
C PRO A 168 -15.39 35.40 -14.51
N ASN A 169 -15.54 35.78 -15.78
CA ASN A 169 -16.10 34.89 -16.81
C ASN A 169 -15.07 33.84 -17.25
N LEU A 170 -13.82 34.26 -17.46
CA LEU A 170 -12.74 33.34 -17.87
C LEU A 170 -12.42 32.32 -16.78
N LEU A 171 -12.24 32.79 -15.55
CA LEU A 171 -11.80 31.99 -14.41
C LEU A 171 -12.96 31.18 -13.79
N ARG A 172 -14.17 31.25 -14.33
CA ARG A 172 -15.24 30.29 -14.01
C ARG A 172 -14.81 28.86 -14.40
N GLU A 173 -14.02 28.73 -15.45
CA GLU A 173 -13.43 27.44 -15.82
C GLU A 173 -12.23 27.15 -14.93
N LYS A 174 -12.37 26.10 -14.12
CA LYS A 174 -11.41 25.75 -13.06
C LYS A 174 -9.98 25.60 -13.59
N SER A 175 -9.82 25.09 -14.81
CA SER A 175 -8.48 24.91 -15.37
C SER A 175 -7.78 26.22 -15.71
N TYR A 176 -8.51 27.21 -16.25
CA TYR A 176 -7.95 28.56 -16.41
C TYR A 176 -7.72 29.26 -15.07
N SER A 177 -8.62 29.10 -14.10
CA SER A 177 -8.45 29.63 -12.74
C SER A 177 -7.16 29.15 -12.10
N GLN A 178 -6.99 27.83 -12.03
CA GLN A 178 -5.81 27.22 -11.44
C GLN A 178 -4.54 27.65 -12.18
N TYR A 179 -4.54 27.63 -13.52
CA TYR A 179 -3.38 28.06 -14.30
C TYR A 179 -3.05 29.54 -14.08
N PHE A 180 -4.05 30.42 -14.07
CA PHE A 180 -3.88 31.86 -13.91
C PHE A 180 -3.23 32.19 -12.57
N PHE A 181 -3.83 31.77 -11.45
CA PHE A 181 -3.33 32.14 -10.13
C PHE A 181 -1.99 31.47 -9.78
N THR A 182 -1.73 30.28 -10.31
CA THR A 182 -0.43 29.61 -10.12
C THR A 182 0.70 30.37 -10.83
N ASN A 183 0.43 30.94 -12.01
CA ASN A 183 1.46 31.55 -12.86
C ASN A 183 1.53 33.09 -12.76
N LEU A 184 0.59 33.74 -12.08
CA LEU A 184 0.59 35.20 -11.94
C LEU A 184 1.71 35.65 -10.99
N LYS A 185 2.58 36.55 -11.48
CA LYS A 185 3.79 37.00 -10.75
C LYS A 185 3.77 38.46 -10.33
N SER A 186 3.12 39.32 -11.11
CA SER A 186 3.18 40.77 -10.85
C SER A 186 2.39 41.15 -9.59
N ILE A 187 3.00 41.95 -8.71
CA ILE A 187 2.37 42.44 -7.49
C ILE A 187 1.31 43.53 -7.71
N LYS A 188 1.36 44.25 -8.85
CA LYS A 188 0.38 45.32 -9.14
C LYS A 188 -1.03 44.78 -9.37
N TRP A 189 -1.19 43.46 -9.48
CA TRP A 189 -2.47 42.78 -9.54
C TRP A 189 -3.13 42.57 -8.17
N PHE A 190 -2.39 42.72 -7.08
CA PHE A 190 -2.88 42.38 -5.75
C PHE A 190 -4.07 43.23 -5.31
N ASP A 191 -3.95 44.55 -5.37
CA ASP A 191 -5.04 45.47 -5.01
C ASP A 191 -6.26 45.31 -5.95
N PRO A 192 -6.10 45.28 -7.29
CA PRO A 192 -7.21 44.99 -8.19
C PRO A 192 -7.94 43.67 -7.92
N LEU A 193 -7.22 42.60 -7.55
CA LEU A 193 -7.84 41.31 -7.25
C LEU A 193 -8.58 41.29 -5.89
N ILE A 194 -8.08 42.04 -4.90
CA ILE A 194 -8.81 42.29 -3.64
C ILE A 194 -10.10 43.05 -3.94
N ASP A 195 -10.02 44.16 -4.67
CA ASP A 195 -11.17 44.99 -5.01
C ASP A 195 -12.22 44.25 -5.85
N SER A 196 -11.78 43.25 -6.64
CA SER A 196 -12.66 42.37 -7.42
C SER A 196 -13.29 41.22 -6.60
N GLY A 197 -12.92 41.06 -5.31
CA GLY A 197 -13.52 40.07 -4.42
C GLY A 197 -12.98 38.64 -4.52
N PHE A 198 -11.85 38.40 -5.21
CA PHE A 198 -11.31 37.04 -5.39
C PHE A 198 -10.89 36.37 -4.07
N PHE A 199 -10.62 37.15 -3.03
CA PHE A 199 -10.23 36.68 -1.70
C PHE A 199 -11.37 36.72 -0.67
N ASN A 200 -12.61 37.00 -1.10
CA ASN A 200 -13.76 37.02 -0.19
C ASN A 200 -14.05 35.59 0.31
N PRO A 201 -14.22 35.37 1.62
CA PRO A 201 -14.42 34.03 2.18
C PRO A 201 -15.70 33.32 1.71
N GLU A 202 -16.70 34.08 1.25
CA GLU A 202 -17.90 33.54 0.57
C GLU A 202 -17.57 32.77 -0.72
N ASN A 203 -16.42 33.03 -1.33
CA ASN A 203 -15.94 32.33 -2.52
C ASN A 203 -15.08 31.09 -2.19
N SER A 204 -14.88 30.77 -0.91
CA SER A 204 -14.11 29.58 -0.49
C SER A 204 -14.81 28.30 -0.98
N PRO A 205 -14.11 27.40 -1.71
CA PRO A 205 -14.70 26.17 -2.19
C PRO A 205 -15.17 25.26 -1.05
N GLU A 206 -16.45 24.89 -1.08
CA GLU A 206 -17.02 23.94 -0.12
C GLU A 206 -16.78 22.49 -0.56
N PRO A 207 -16.48 21.57 0.38
CA PRO A 207 -16.48 20.15 0.07
C PRO A 207 -17.90 19.69 -0.27
N TYR A 208 -18.03 18.86 -1.30
CA TYR A 208 -19.31 18.24 -1.64
C TYR A 208 -19.22 16.72 -1.58
N PHE A 209 -20.34 16.07 -1.28
CA PHE A 209 -20.44 14.62 -1.23
C PHE A 209 -20.77 14.08 -2.63
N ASP A 210 -19.89 13.24 -3.16
CA ASP A 210 -20.04 12.55 -4.43
C ASP A 210 -20.82 11.25 -4.18
N GLU A 211 -22.12 11.26 -4.46
CA GLU A 211 -23.02 10.13 -4.19
C GLU A 211 -22.62 8.85 -4.95
N GLU A 212 -22.06 9.00 -6.15
CA GLU A 212 -21.66 7.87 -6.99
C GLU A 212 -20.45 7.14 -6.38
N ASN A 213 -19.50 7.89 -5.83
CA ASN A 213 -18.27 7.34 -5.23
C ASN A 213 -18.33 7.24 -3.70
N GLN A 214 -19.47 7.57 -3.07
CA GLN A 214 -19.67 7.57 -1.61
C GLN A 214 -18.53 8.26 -0.83
N SER A 215 -18.04 9.40 -1.34
CA SER A 215 -16.87 10.10 -0.80
C SER A 215 -16.96 11.61 -0.93
N PHE A 216 -16.24 12.35 -0.10
CA PHE A 216 -16.14 13.81 -0.22
C PHE A 216 -15.11 14.20 -1.27
N ARG A 217 -15.42 15.23 -2.07
CA ARG A 217 -14.53 15.85 -3.03
C ARG A 217 -14.13 17.24 -2.55
N PHE A 218 -12.85 17.56 -2.71
CA PHE A 218 -12.25 18.80 -2.24
C PHE A 218 -11.61 19.55 -3.41
N PHE A 219 -11.68 20.87 -3.35
CA PHE A 219 -11.12 21.74 -4.37
C PHE A 219 -10.19 22.78 -3.75
N TYR A 220 -9.08 23.05 -4.45
CA TYR A 220 -8.22 24.18 -4.13
C TYR A 220 -8.97 25.49 -4.31
N TRP A 221 -8.70 26.45 -3.43
CA TRP A 221 -9.05 27.84 -3.67
C TRP A 221 -7.93 28.49 -4.46
N ASP A 222 -8.05 28.46 -5.79
CA ASP A 222 -6.95 28.79 -6.70
C ASP A 222 -6.32 30.17 -6.43
N ALA A 223 -7.12 31.16 -6.02
CA ALA A 223 -6.64 32.50 -5.67
C ALA A 223 -5.52 32.49 -4.62
N LEU A 224 -5.52 31.52 -3.70
CA LEU A 224 -4.50 31.38 -2.66
C LEU A 224 -3.11 31.03 -3.24
N PHE A 225 -3.00 30.44 -4.43
CA PHE A 225 -1.70 30.23 -5.09
C PHE A 225 -1.02 31.55 -5.44
N TYR A 226 -1.79 32.55 -5.89
CA TYR A 226 -1.24 33.89 -6.12
C TYR A 226 -0.93 34.60 -4.79
N LEU A 227 -1.79 34.44 -3.78
CA LEU A 227 -1.54 35.00 -2.45
C LEU A 227 -0.24 34.46 -1.83
N GLU A 228 0.06 33.18 -2.01
CA GLU A 228 1.34 32.57 -1.65
C GLU A 228 2.52 33.26 -2.35
N ASN A 229 2.41 33.54 -3.65
CA ASN A 229 3.45 34.26 -4.39
C ASN A 229 3.63 35.70 -3.89
N VAL A 230 2.54 36.39 -3.56
CA VAL A 230 2.56 37.75 -3.00
C VAL A 230 3.16 37.77 -1.59
N ALA A 231 2.88 36.76 -0.77
CA ALA A 231 3.40 36.64 0.59
C ALA A 231 4.93 36.63 0.64
N LYS A 232 5.59 36.07 -0.38
CA LYS A 232 7.07 36.02 -0.49
C LYS A 232 7.74 37.41 -0.54
N ILE A 233 6.99 38.48 -0.83
CA ILE A 233 7.54 39.85 -0.93
C ILE A 233 7.82 40.46 0.45
N ASN A 234 7.05 40.10 1.48
CA ASN A 234 7.28 40.50 2.88
C ASN A 234 7.49 42.01 3.13
N SER A 235 6.75 42.88 2.45
CA SER A 235 6.70 44.31 2.80
C SER A 235 5.59 44.59 3.82
N GLU A 236 5.82 45.55 4.72
CA GLU A 236 4.89 45.91 5.81
C GLU A 236 3.44 46.14 5.32
N THR A 237 3.28 46.86 4.22
CA THR A 237 1.95 47.18 3.65
C THR A 237 1.27 45.95 3.05
N ILE A 238 2.04 45.07 2.38
CA ILE A 238 1.53 43.85 1.77
C ILE A 238 1.15 42.85 2.86
N THR A 239 2.04 42.59 3.82
CA THR A 239 1.81 41.69 4.96
C THR A 239 0.54 42.07 5.72
N THR A 240 0.32 43.37 5.98
CA THR A 240 -0.89 43.83 6.67
C THR A 240 -2.17 43.51 5.88
N LYS A 241 -2.15 43.62 4.54
CA LYS A 241 -3.28 43.27 3.69
C LYS A 241 -3.52 41.76 3.63
N ILE A 242 -2.45 40.97 3.53
CA ILE A 242 -2.54 39.49 3.56
C ILE A 242 -3.15 39.02 4.88
N LEU A 243 -2.72 39.58 6.01
CA LEU A 243 -3.27 39.22 7.32
C LEU A 243 -4.77 39.51 7.41
N ARG A 244 -5.24 40.66 6.91
CA ARG A 244 -6.68 40.94 6.83
C ARG A 244 -7.45 39.91 5.99
N ILE A 245 -6.84 39.40 4.93
CA ILE A 245 -7.43 38.33 4.10
C ILE A 245 -7.50 37.05 4.93
N ILE A 246 -6.39 36.62 5.54
CA ILE A 246 -6.32 35.43 6.40
C ILE A 246 -7.35 35.53 7.53
N ASP A 247 -7.40 36.65 8.23
CA ASP A 247 -8.35 36.93 9.32
C ASP A 247 -9.79 36.74 8.86
N SER A 248 -10.14 37.29 7.70
CA SER A 248 -11.49 37.16 7.17
C SER A 248 -11.83 35.70 6.81
N ILE A 249 -10.85 34.91 6.36
CA ILE A 249 -11.01 33.49 6.04
C ILE A 249 -11.16 32.64 7.30
N ILE A 250 -10.26 32.76 8.27
CA ILE A 250 -10.27 31.89 9.46
C ILE A 250 -11.43 32.19 10.42
N THR A 251 -11.96 33.42 10.41
CA THR A 251 -13.12 33.83 11.22
C THR A 251 -14.46 33.65 10.52
N TYR A 252 -14.47 33.33 9.22
CA TYR A 252 -15.69 33.20 8.44
C TYR A 252 -16.63 32.11 8.96
N LYS A 253 -17.92 32.44 8.99
CA LYS A 253 -19.02 31.53 9.25
C LYS A 253 -20.04 31.68 8.14
N ASN A 254 -20.49 30.56 7.58
CA ASN A 254 -21.53 30.55 6.57
C ASN A 254 -22.92 30.88 7.17
N SER A 255 -23.96 30.85 6.35
CA SER A 255 -25.34 31.13 6.75
C SER A 255 -25.88 30.20 7.86
N GLU A 256 -25.28 29.03 8.06
CA GLU A 256 -25.62 28.09 9.14
C GLU A 256 -24.77 28.28 10.40
N ASN A 257 -23.99 29.37 10.49
CA ASN A 257 -23.02 29.63 11.55
C ASN A 257 -21.94 28.53 11.66
N LYS A 258 -21.63 27.86 10.55
CA LYS A 258 -20.59 26.81 10.46
C LYS A 258 -19.38 27.31 9.71
N ARG A 259 -18.23 26.73 10.02
CA ARG A 259 -16.99 26.93 9.27
C ARG A 259 -17.05 26.10 7.98
N ASN A 260 -16.48 26.62 6.90
CA ASN A 260 -16.25 25.84 5.69
C ASN A 260 -15.00 24.98 5.88
N GLU A 261 -15.19 23.72 6.32
CA GLU A 261 -14.11 22.77 6.58
C GLU A 261 -13.53 22.20 5.27
N ASN A 262 -12.52 22.86 4.70
CA ASN A 262 -11.78 22.38 3.53
C ASN A 262 -10.29 22.28 3.83
N TYR A 263 -9.80 21.06 4.04
CA TYR A 263 -8.41 20.83 4.48
C TYR A 263 -7.36 21.35 3.48
N LEU A 264 -7.68 21.47 2.18
CA LEU A 264 -6.77 22.05 1.18
C LEU A 264 -6.65 23.57 1.35
N THR A 265 -7.75 24.24 1.69
CA THR A 265 -7.74 25.67 2.02
C THR A 265 -6.94 25.89 3.29
N ASP A 266 -7.13 25.03 4.29
CA ASP A 266 -6.47 25.14 5.59
C ASP A 266 -4.96 24.99 5.47
N TRP A 267 -4.52 23.99 4.70
CA TRP A 267 -3.12 23.81 4.35
C TRP A 267 -2.53 25.04 3.64
N MET A 268 -3.22 25.59 2.64
CA MET A 268 -2.75 26.79 1.91
C MET A 268 -2.63 28.01 2.83
N ILE A 269 -3.57 28.21 3.75
CA ILE A 269 -3.50 29.30 4.74
C ILE A 269 -2.30 29.11 5.68
N ILE A 270 -2.07 27.90 6.19
CA ILE A 270 -0.90 27.58 7.02
C ILE A 270 0.39 27.87 6.26
N LYS A 271 0.47 27.46 4.99
CA LYS A 271 1.61 27.71 4.11
C LYS A 271 1.83 29.21 3.85
N ILE A 272 0.77 30.00 3.73
CA ILE A 272 0.90 31.46 3.58
C ILE A 272 1.37 32.09 4.90
N ILE A 273 0.86 31.66 6.06
CA ILE A 273 1.31 32.11 7.39
C ILE A 273 2.80 31.83 7.59
N GLU A 274 3.29 30.70 7.07
CA GLU A 274 4.72 30.36 7.08
C GLU A 274 5.60 31.39 6.36
N LEU A 275 5.09 32.05 5.32
CA LEU A 275 5.87 33.02 4.55
C LEU A 275 5.97 34.41 5.20
N LEU A 276 5.05 34.75 6.12
CA LEU A 276 4.93 36.09 6.71
C LEU A 276 5.92 36.34 7.87
N PRO A 277 6.26 37.59 8.26
CA PRO A 277 7.09 37.86 9.43
C PRO A 277 6.43 37.36 10.73
N ILE A 278 7.18 36.66 11.58
CA ILE A 278 6.66 36.02 12.79
C ILE A 278 6.15 37.03 13.83
N GLU A 279 6.66 38.27 13.79
CA GLU A 279 6.25 39.38 14.65
C GLU A 279 4.81 39.82 14.35
N LYS A 280 4.30 39.52 13.16
CA LYS A 280 2.94 39.88 12.72
C LYS A 280 1.91 38.76 12.92
N ILE A 281 2.38 37.54 13.19
CA ILE A 281 1.50 36.43 13.54
C ILE A 281 1.04 36.63 14.99
N ASN A 282 -0.21 36.33 15.30
CA ASN A 282 -0.81 36.45 16.63
C ASN A 282 -1.24 35.06 17.11
N LEU A 283 -1.55 34.92 18.41
CA LEU A 283 -1.91 33.62 18.99
C LEU A 283 -3.14 32.98 18.33
N TYR A 284 -4.14 33.76 17.91
CA TYR A 284 -5.32 33.20 17.22
C TYR A 284 -5.02 32.64 15.83
N HIS A 285 -3.94 33.08 15.16
CA HIS A 285 -3.46 32.42 13.93
C HIS A 285 -2.88 31.04 14.25
N ILE A 286 -2.29 30.86 15.43
CA ILE A 286 -1.77 29.58 15.90
C ILE A 286 -2.94 28.69 16.35
N ASP A 287 -3.96 29.25 17.00
CA ASP A 287 -5.21 28.52 17.32
C ASP A 287 -5.87 27.93 16.05
N PHE A 288 -5.75 28.60 14.91
CA PHE A 288 -6.22 28.05 13.64
C PHE A 288 -5.52 26.74 13.26
N PHE A 289 -4.26 26.52 13.64
CA PHE A 289 -3.57 25.25 13.38
C PHE A 289 -4.26 24.09 14.10
N TYR A 290 -4.71 24.31 15.34
CA TYR A 290 -5.52 23.32 16.05
C TYR A 290 -6.82 23.02 15.31
N VAL A 291 -7.53 24.07 14.85
CA VAL A 291 -8.78 23.91 14.08
C VAL A 291 -8.55 23.13 12.78
N ALA A 292 -7.43 23.36 12.10
CA ALA A 292 -7.07 22.66 10.86
C ALA A 292 -6.70 21.18 11.11
N LEU A 293 -5.99 20.89 12.22
CA LEU A 293 -5.56 19.54 12.59
C LEU A 293 -6.68 18.69 13.20
N ASN A 294 -7.61 19.31 13.93
CA ASN A 294 -8.70 18.64 14.62
C ASN A 294 -10.04 18.71 13.84
N GLY A 295 -9.96 18.82 12.51
CA GLY A 295 -11.12 18.85 11.62
C GLY A 295 -11.73 17.47 11.40
N ARG A 296 -12.87 17.42 10.69
CA ARG A 296 -13.55 16.15 10.34
C ARG A 296 -12.80 15.30 9.32
N PHE A 297 -11.91 15.90 8.54
CA PHE A 297 -11.20 15.28 7.43
C PHE A 297 -9.72 15.09 7.77
N ASP A 298 -9.02 14.26 6.98
CA ASP A 298 -7.60 13.94 7.20
C ASP A 298 -6.72 15.21 7.13
N PRO A 299 -6.05 15.59 8.23
CA PRO A 299 -5.23 16.80 8.31
C PRO A 299 -3.79 16.59 7.83
N SER A 300 -3.43 15.42 7.28
CA SER A 300 -2.04 15.02 7.02
C SER A 300 -1.20 16.05 6.26
N ILE A 301 -1.76 16.74 5.26
CA ILE A 301 -1.01 17.75 4.49
C ILE A 301 -0.69 18.99 5.35
N ALA A 302 -1.66 19.43 6.17
CA ALA A 302 -1.45 20.52 7.13
C ALA A 302 -0.41 20.13 8.19
N ALA A 303 -0.49 18.90 8.73
CA ALA A 303 0.49 18.39 9.68
C ALA A 303 1.91 18.36 9.08
N ILE A 304 2.06 17.91 7.83
CA ILE A 304 3.35 17.92 7.12
C ILE A 304 3.91 19.34 7.02
N GLU A 305 3.09 20.31 6.61
CA GLU A 305 3.51 21.71 6.47
C GLU A 305 3.93 22.31 7.82
N ILE A 306 3.18 22.03 8.89
CA ILE A 306 3.51 22.48 10.25
C ILE A 306 4.86 21.90 10.69
N CYS A 307 5.06 20.59 10.54
CA CYS A 307 6.28 19.93 10.99
C CYS A 307 7.53 20.34 10.20
N LYS A 308 7.39 20.53 8.88
CA LYS A 308 8.51 20.84 7.99
C LYS A 308 8.88 22.32 7.99
N SER A 309 7.90 23.21 8.05
CA SER A 309 8.12 24.64 7.74
C SER A 309 7.80 25.55 8.93
N ILE A 310 6.67 25.34 9.62
CA ILE A 310 6.26 26.17 10.78
C ILE A 310 7.16 25.94 12.00
N ILE A 311 7.38 24.68 12.41
CA ILE A 311 8.21 24.38 13.59
C ILE A 311 9.61 25.02 13.50
N PRO A 312 10.39 24.82 12.41
CA PRO A 312 11.71 25.45 12.31
C PRO A 312 11.67 26.98 12.38
N LYS A 313 10.63 27.61 11.84
CA LYS A 313 10.47 29.06 11.87
C LYS A 313 10.20 29.58 13.28
N PHE A 314 9.33 28.91 14.03
CA PHE A 314 9.00 29.29 15.41
C PHE A 314 10.16 29.04 16.37
N ILE A 315 10.91 27.94 16.16
CA ILE A 315 12.13 27.67 16.94
C ILE A 315 13.19 28.75 16.75
N LYS A 316 13.34 29.28 15.53
CA LYS A 316 14.29 30.37 15.23
C LYS A 316 13.83 31.73 15.73
N SER A 317 12.59 31.86 16.18
CA SER A 317 12.06 33.12 16.69
C SER A 317 12.30 33.24 18.18
N ASP A 318 12.60 34.45 18.65
CA ASP A 318 12.74 34.73 20.09
C ASP A 318 11.37 34.85 20.82
N ASP A 319 10.25 34.55 20.14
CA ASP A 319 8.91 34.65 20.73
C ASP A 319 8.47 33.34 21.40
N LYS A 320 8.91 33.19 22.65
CA LYS A 320 8.59 32.04 23.50
C LYS A 320 7.08 31.79 23.62
N SER A 321 6.25 32.83 23.65
CA SER A 321 4.81 32.69 23.86
C SER A 321 4.12 31.99 22.69
N LYS A 322 4.52 32.34 21.47
CA LYS A 322 4.03 31.73 20.23
C LYS A 322 4.53 30.29 20.07
N ALA A 323 5.81 30.06 20.39
CA ALA A 323 6.37 28.72 20.37
C ALA A 323 5.64 27.81 21.36
N LEU A 324 5.39 28.28 22.58
CA LEU A 324 4.65 27.53 23.60
C LEU A 324 3.27 27.12 23.08
N LYS A 325 2.52 28.07 22.53
CA LYS A 325 1.18 27.81 21.98
C LYS A 325 1.19 26.81 20.83
N LEU A 326 2.22 26.83 19.97
CA LEU A 326 2.37 25.86 18.90
C LEU A 326 2.62 24.45 19.45
N PHE A 327 3.49 24.31 20.45
CA PHE A 327 3.81 23.00 21.03
C PHE A 327 2.69 22.42 21.90
N GLU A 328 1.84 23.26 22.50
CA GLU A 328 0.57 22.82 23.09
C GLU A 328 -0.32 22.06 22.10
N ILE A 329 -0.32 22.48 20.82
CA ILE A 329 -1.10 21.87 19.73
C ILE A 329 -0.40 20.62 19.20
N ILE A 330 0.93 20.66 19.03
CA ILE A 330 1.72 19.53 18.51
C ILE A 330 1.65 18.32 19.43
N PHE A 331 1.71 18.56 20.75
CA PHE A 331 1.62 17.51 21.76
C PHE A 331 0.17 17.11 22.07
N ASP A 332 -0.81 17.64 21.35
CA ASP A 332 -2.21 17.29 21.55
C ASP A 332 -2.59 15.97 20.86
N TYR A 333 -3.74 15.43 21.26
CA TYR A 333 -4.20 14.11 20.86
C TYR A 333 -5.67 14.09 20.41
N LYS A 334 -6.04 12.99 19.76
CA LYS A 334 -7.42 12.59 19.49
C LYS A 334 -7.63 11.15 19.95
N ILE A 335 -8.83 10.85 20.42
CA ILE A 335 -9.23 9.49 20.83
C ILE A 335 -9.95 8.84 19.64
N ILE A 336 -9.40 7.74 19.13
CA ILE A 336 -9.97 6.92 18.06
C ILE A 336 -10.86 5.82 18.69
N LYS A 337 -11.59 5.06 17.88
CA LYS A 337 -12.41 3.91 18.33
C LYS A 337 -11.55 2.95 19.18
N ASN A 338 -12.17 2.34 20.19
CA ASN A 338 -11.56 1.40 21.15
C ASN A 338 -10.53 2.02 22.12
N ASN A 339 -10.63 3.32 22.44
CA ASN A 339 -9.71 4.03 23.34
C ASN A 339 -8.26 4.07 22.85
N GLU A 340 -8.05 3.97 21.54
CA GLU A 340 -6.74 4.14 20.92
C GLU A 340 -6.40 5.64 20.81
N LEU A 341 -5.16 6.01 21.13
CA LEU A 341 -4.68 7.40 21.14
C LEU A 341 -3.83 7.68 19.91
N ASP A 342 -4.10 8.80 19.24
CA ASP A 342 -3.31 9.27 18.10
C ASP A 342 -3.00 10.76 18.26
N SER A 343 -1.81 11.16 17.84
CA SER A 343 -1.40 12.55 17.79
C SER A 343 -2.20 13.33 16.74
N LEU A 344 -2.46 14.62 17.00
CA LEU A 344 -3.05 15.51 15.98
C LEU A 344 -2.19 15.63 14.70
N ILE A 345 -0.87 15.43 14.80
CA ILE A 345 0.06 15.46 13.65
C ILE A 345 0.45 14.06 13.13
N GLY A 346 -0.08 13.01 13.77
CA GLY A 346 0.24 11.60 13.54
C GLY A 346 1.49 11.14 14.29
N ASN A 347 1.40 9.96 14.91
CA ASN A 347 2.41 9.48 15.85
C ASN A 347 3.83 9.39 15.26
N TYR A 348 3.98 8.88 14.04
CA TYR A 348 5.28 8.82 13.35
C TYR A 348 5.99 10.19 13.31
N ARG A 349 5.26 11.26 12.98
CA ARG A 349 5.83 12.61 12.89
C ARG A 349 6.17 13.19 14.27
N LEU A 350 5.35 12.87 15.27
CA LEU A 350 5.64 13.24 16.64
C LEU A 350 6.94 12.55 17.11
N GLY A 351 7.10 11.25 16.81
CA GLY A 351 8.34 10.50 17.03
C GLY A 351 9.55 11.17 16.36
N GLU A 352 9.44 11.52 15.07
CA GLU A 352 10.53 12.23 14.36
C GLU A 352 10.91 13.56 15.02
N ILE A 353 9.95 14.31 15.58
CA ILE A 353 10.21 15.56 16.30
C ILE A 353 10.97 15.29 17.60
N ILE A 354 10.56 14.27 18.36
CA ILE A 354 11.18 13.86 19.63
C ILE A 354 12.63 13.41 19.40
N GLU A 355 12.89 12.69 18.31
CA GLU A 355 14.23 12.20 18.00
C GLU A 355 15.14 13.32 17.50
N ASN A 356 14.67 14.14 16.56
CA ASN A 356 15.55 15.02 15.79
C ASN A 356 15.57 16.48 16.28
N LYS A 357 14.57 16.92 17.05
CA LYS A 357 14.39 18.35 17.38
C LYS A 357 14.23 18.63 18.88
N PHE A 358 14.16 17.61 19.73
CA PHE A 358 13.83 17.76 21.14
C PHE A 358 14.72 18.77 21.88
N GLU A 359 16.05 18.63 21.81
CA GLU A 359 16.98 19.50 22.57
C GLU A 359 16.77 20.98 22.25
N VAL A 360 16.58 21.31 20.96
CA VAL A 360 16.38 22.68 20.52
C VAL A 360 15.05 23.24 21.04
N ILE A 361 14.01 22.40 21.09
CA ILE A 361 12.69 22.79 21.62
C ILE A 361 12.79 23.00 23.13
N PHE A 362 13.50 22.12 23.83
CA PHE A 362 13.69 22.19 25.27
C PHE A 362 14.53 23.40 25.68
N ASP A 363 15.59 23.74 24.95
CA ASP A 363 16.39 24.96 25.18
C ASP A 363 15.54 26.24 25.06
N LEU A 364 14.54 26.24 24.16
CA LEU A 364 13.65 27.38 23.94
C LEU A 364 12.56 27.52 25.02
N LEU A 365 11.89 26.41 25.36
CA LEU A 365 10.69 26.44 26.20
C LEU A 365 10.98 26.06 27.67
N GLY A 366 11.95 25.18 27.90
CA GLY A 366 12.35 24.68 29.21
C GLY A 366 11.19 24.03 29.97
N TYR A 367 11.01 24.45 31.21
CA TYR A 367 10.03 23.86 32.15
C TYR A 367 8.58 23.94 31.64
N ASP A 368 8.24 24.87 30.76
CA ASP A 368 6.87 25.03 30.26
C ASP A 368 6.41 23.78 29.46
N ILE A 369 7.33 23.04 28.81
CA ILE A 369 6.99 21.77 28.14
C ILE A 369 6.49 20.74 29.15
N ILE A 370 7.13 20.67 30.32
CA ILE A 370 6.76 19.71 31.36
C ILE A 370 5.32 19.96 31.80
N GLU A 371 4.94 21.23 32.00
CA GLU A 371 3.57 21.59 32.36
C GLU A 371 2.55 21.18 31.28
N ILE A 372 2.85 21.41 30.01
CA ILE A 372 2.02 20.97 28.89
C ILE A 372 1.80 19.46 28.94
N ILE A 373 2.90 18.70 29.03
CA ILE A 373 2.86 17.23 28.99
C ILE A 373 2.11 16.65 30.19
N LEU A 374 2.37 17.17 31.39
CA LEU A 374 1.64 16.75 32.60
C LEU A 374 0.13 17.01 32.47
N ASN A 375 -0.26 18.17 31.93
CA ASN A 375 -1.66 18.49 31.69
C ASN A 375 -2.31 17.51 30.70
N LYS A 376 -1.60 17.07 29.65
CA LYS A 376 -2.11 16.07 28.68
C LYS A 376 -2.27 14.70 29.32
N ILE A 377 -1.28 14.23 30.10
CA ILE A 377 -1.33 12.95 30.81
C ILE A 377 -2.50 12.95 31.80
N GLN A 378 -2.67 14.02 32.59
CA GLN A 378 -3.77 14.15 33.55
C GLN A 378 -5.14 14.19 32.87
N ALA A 379 -5.26 14.91 31.75
CA ALA A 379 -6.50 14.96 30.97
C ALA A 379 -6.89 13.57 30.45
N LEU A 380 -5.92 12.76 30.00
CA LEU A 380 -6.16 11.38 29.57
C LEU A 380 -6.60 10.47 30.72
N ILE A 381 -5.88 10.50 31.85
CA ILE A 381 -6.25 9.72 33.05
C ILE A 381 -7.66 10.07 33.53
N ALA A 382 -8.06 11.34 33.45
CA ALA A 382 -9.41 11.78 33.81
C ALA A 382 -10.51 11.25 32.86
N ILE A 383 -10.16 10.85 31.64
CA ILE A 383 -11.08 10.23 30.67
C ILE A 383 -11.20 8.72 30.94
N ASP A 384 -10.09 8.02 31.17
CA ASP A 384 -10.05 6.60 31.52
C ASP A 384 -8.82 6.31 32.40
N GLU A 385 -9.07 5.84 33.62
CA GLU A 385 -8.02 5.53 34.62
C GLU A 385 -7.03 4.45 34.16
N ARG A 386 -7.39 3.70 33.10
CA ARG A 386 -6.52 2.67 32.53
C ARG A 386 -5.43 3.24 31.62
N PHE A 387 -5.53 4.48 31.16
CA PHE A 387 -4.43 5.09 30.40
C PHE A 387 -3.18 5.15 31.27
N PHE A 388 -2.03 4.76 30.70
CA PHE A 388 -0.73 4.66 31.41
C PHE A 388 -0.69 3.65 32.57
N SER A 389 -1.71 2.80 32.72
CA SER A 389 -1.70 1.69 33.70
C SER A 389 -0.91 0.46 33.23
N ASP A 390 -0.58 0.41 31.94
CA ASP A 390 0.20 -0.66 31.33
C ASP A 390 1.69 -0.52 31.70
N ASN A 391 2.27 -1.61 32.24
CA ASN A 391 3.71 -1.69 32.51
C ASN A 391 4.54 -1.90 31.22
N SER A 392 3.92 -1.85 30.04
CA SER A 392 4.64 -1.92 28.75
C SER A 392 5.37 -0.63 28.35
N ILE A 393 5.09 0.50 29.01
CA ILE A 393 5.92 1.71 28.89
C ILE A 393 7.22 1.49 29.68
N GLU A 394 8.33 1.26 28.98
CA GLU A 394 9.64 0.96 29.60
C GLU A 394 10.49 2.25 29.77
N PHE A 395 11.09 2.41 30.96
CA PHE A 395 11.96 3.56 31.27
C PHE A 395 13.44 3.29 30.97
N TYR A 396 13.85 2.02 30.96
CA TYR A 396 15.23 1.57 30.74
C TYR A 396 15.30 0.70 29.50
N ALA A 397 16.21 1.01 28.57
CA ALA A 397 16.43 0.22 27.37
C ALA A 397 16.93 -1.19 27.72
N ASP A 398 16.42 -2.21 27.02
CA ASP A 398 16.91 -3.58 27.07
C ASP A 398 17.74 -3.84 25.80
N ASP A 399 19.05 -4.03 25.96
CA ASP A 399 19.99 -4.29 24.86
C ASP A 399 19.67 -5.57 24.04
N GLN A 400 18.66 -6.36 24.45
CA GLN A 400 18.30 -7.64 23.85
C GLN A 400 17.01 -7.66 23.00
N ARG A 401 16.33 -6.53 22.76
CA ARG A 401 15.11 -6.51 21.93
C ARG A 401 15.34 -5.87 20.55
N GLU A 402 15.83 -6.65 19.60
CA GLU A 402 15.90 -6.25 18.19
C GLU A 402 14.61 -6.53 17.37
N GLU A 403 13.52 -7.11 17.93
CA GLU A 403 12.43 -7.65 17.08
C GLU A 403 10.96 -7.37 17.48
N LEU A 404 10.63 -6.32 18.25
CA LEU A 404 9.22 -5.93 18.47
C LEU A 404 8.93 -4.54 17.92
N HIS A 405 8.76 -4.46 16.60
CA HIS A 405 8.41 -3.25 15.83
C HIS A 405 7.04 -2.60 16.16
N TYR A 406 6.29 -3.07 17.16
CA TYR A 406 4.85 -2.77 17.29
C TYR A 406 4.43 -1.83 18.43
N LYS A 407 5.35 -1.22 19.21
CA LYS A 407 4.95 -0.36 20.36
C LYS A 407 5.66 0.98 20.51
N HIS A 408 6.66 1.30 19.69
CA HIS A 408 7.43 2.56 19.85
C HIS A 408 6.75 3.78 19.22
N GLU A 409 5.63 3.60 18.52
CA GLU A 409 4.94 4.68 17.81
C GLU A 409 3.53 4.97 18.38
N ASP A 410 3.20 4.51 19.59
CA ASP A 410 1.92 4.86 20.23
C ASP A 410 2.02 6.21 20.97
N TYR A 411 0.96 7.02 20.92
CA TYR A 411 0.98 8.38 21.49
C TYR A 411 1.32 8.42 22.98
N ASP A 412 0.80 7.48 23.77
CA ASP A 412 1.05 7.37 25.20
C ASP A 412 2.52 7.02 25.53
N VAL A 413 3.17 6.20 24.70
CA VAL A 413 4.62 5.96 24.79
C VAL A 413 5.40 7.22 24.45
N LEU A 414 5.05 7.90 23.36
CA LEU A 414 5.73 9.11 22.90
C LEU A 414 5.63 10.27 23.90
N ILE A 415 4.47 10.45 24.54
CA ILE A 415 4.26 11.55 25.49
C ILE A 415 5.09 11.34 26.78
N ILE A 416 5.24 10.09 27.22
CA ILE A 416 6.12 9.74 28.35
C ILE A 416 7.58 9.90 27.97
N GLU A 417 7.97 9.55 26.74
CA GLU A 417 9.33 9.77 26.26
C GLU A 417 9.69 11.27 26.23
N ILE A 418 8.77 12.14 25.83
CA ILE A 418 8.94 13.60 25.93
C ILE A 418 9.15 14.01 27.40
N LEU A 419 8.32 13.53 28.32
CA LEU A 419 8.42 13.87 29.75
C LEU A 419 9.77 13.43 30.32
N LYS A 420 10.21 12.21 30.02
CA LYS A 420 11.52 11.67 30.42
C LYS A 420 12.64 12.60 29.95
N LYS A 421 12.69 12.91 28.65
CA LYS A 421 13.73 13.80 28.11
C LYS A 421 13.70 15.18 28.76
N CYS A 422 12.52 15.76 29.00
CA CYS A 422 12.41 17.06 29.68
C CYS A 422 12.99 17.06 31.09
N ILE A 423 12.72 15.99 31.85
CA ILE A 423 13.24 15.82 33.20
C ILE A 423 14.76 15.67 33.18
N LEU A 424 15.31 14.87 32.26
CA LEU A 424 16.76 14.63 32.13
C LEU A 424 17.52 15.89 31.69
N SER A 425 16.93 16.72 30.83
CA SER A 425 17.54 17.98 30.37
C SER A 425 17.35 19.12 31.39
N SER A 426 16.51 18.96 32.41
CA SER A 426 16.26 19.97 33.44
C SER A 426 17.34 20.01 34.53
N LYS A 427 17.60 21.19 35.10
CA LYS A 427 18.46 21.29 36.28
C LYS A 427 17.74 20.72 37.51
N PRO A 428 18.40 19.87 38.33
CA PRO A 428 17.76 19.22 39.48
C PRO A 428 17.09 20.18 40.49
N ASP A 429 17.67 21.36 40.71
CA ASP A 429 17.13 22.39 41.61
C ASP A 429 15.78 22.96 41.16
N LYS A 430 15.50 22.92 39.85
CA LYS A 430 14.26 23.43 39.27
C LYS A 430 13.11 22.43 39.32
N ILE A 431 13.42 21.13 39.34
CA ILE A 431 12.40 20.06 39.28
C ILE A 431 12.20 19.35 40.62
N ILE A 432 12.97 19.66 41.67
CA ILE A 432 12.90 18.97 42.96
C ILE A 432 11.49 18.90 43.55
N GLY A 433 10.73 20.01 43.52
CA GLY A 433 9.36 20.05 44.02
C GLY A 433 8.37 19.25 43.14
N LEU A 434 8.65 19.14 41.83
CA LEU A 434 7.85 18.31 40.93
C LEU A 434 8.10 16.83 41.20
N ILE A 435 9.35 16.42 41.36
CA ILE A 435 9.72 15.03 41.67
C ILE A 435 9.11 14.58 43.00
N ASP A 436 9.16 15.41 44.04
CA ASP A 436 8.54 15.14 45.34
C ASP A 436 7.02 14.95 45.22
N LYS A 437 6.35 15.81 44.43
CA LYS A 437 4.92 15.68 44.14
C LYS A 437 4.59 14.38 43.39
N MET A 438 5.38 14.04 42.36
CA MET A 438 5.15 12.85 41.52
C MET A 438 5.39 11.53 42.27
N LEU A 439 6.32 11.49 43.23
CA LEU A 439 6.52 10.35 44.13
C LEU A 439 5.30 10.02 44.99
N CYS A 440 4.50 11.04 45.30
CA CYS A 440 3.32 10.92 46.16
C CYS A 440 2.01 10.84 45.36
N ASP A 441 2.05 10.81 44.03
CA ASP A 441 0.85 10.74 43.18
C ASP A 441 0.20 9.36 43.23
N GLU A 442 -1.13 9.29 43.12
CA GLU A 442 -1.85 8.00 43.12
C GLU A 442 -1.52 7.17 41.87
N ASN A 443 -1.29 7.81 40.72
CA ASN A 443 -1.03 7.10 39.47
C ASN A 443 0.43 6.63 39.38
N ALA A 444 0.61 5.33 39.15
CA ALA A 444 1.93 4.71 39.10
C ALA A 444 2.88 5.36 38.07
N ILE A 445 2.38 5.84 36.93
CA ILE A 445 3.23 6.44 35.88
C ILE A 445 4.03 7.65 36.36
N PHE A 446 3.46 8.49 37.23
CA PHE A 446 4.18 9.64 37.80
C PHE A 446 5.23 9.18 38.81
N LYS A 447 4.90 8.21 39.67
CA LYS A 447 5.86 7.60 40.60
C LYS A 447 7.04 6.96 39.86
N ARG A 448 6.76 6.19 38.80
CA ARG A 448 7.78 5.55 37.93
C ARG A 448 8.70 6.60 37.31
N THR A 449 8.11 7.66 36.75
CA THR A 449 8.87 8.77 36.16
C THR A 449 9.75 9.49 37.21
N ALA A 450 9.23 9.69 38.42
CA ALA A 450 9.99 10.30 39.52
C ALA A 450 11.15 9.42 39.98
N LEU A 451 10.93 8.10 40.14
CA LEU A 451 12.00 7.15 40.48
C LEU A 451 13.10 7.10 39.42
N PHE A 452 12.72 7.12 38.14
CA PHE A 452 13.66 7.24 37.02
C PHE A 452 14.49 8.54 37.10
N ALA A 453 13.86 9.67 37.40
CA ALA A 453 14.55 10.95 37.58
C ALA A 453 15.56 10.93 38.74
N ILE A 454 15.16 10.32 39.86
CA ILE A 454 15.98 10.17 41.06
C ILE A 454 17.17 9.27 40.77
N ASP A 455 16.98 8.16 40.06
CA ASP A 455 18.08 7.30 39.65
C ASP A 455 19.15 8.08 38.88
N TYR A 456 18.73 8.86 37.88
CA TYR A 456 19.64 9.64 37.04
C TYR A 456 20.37 10.77 37.81
N HIS A 457 19.69 11.44 38.76
CA HIS A 457 20.23 12.54 39.55
C HIS A 457 20.34 12.21 41.05
N TYR A 458 20.77 11.00 41.37
CA TYR A 458 20.72 10.44 42.73
C TYR A 458 21.34 11.33 43.79
N ASP A 459 22.54 11.86 43.55
CA ASP A 459 23.26 12.68 44.54
C ASP A 459 22.47 13.92 44.99
N TYR A 460 21.60 14.43 44.11
CA TYR A 460 20.76 15.58 44.38
C TYR A 460 19.44 15.21 45.05
N PHE A 461 18.83 14.07 44.68
CA PHE A 461 17.49 13.68 45.15
C PHE A 461 17.47 12.61 46.25
N LYS A 462 18.63 12.08 46.66
CA LYS A 462 18.71 10.97 47.64
C LYS A 462 17.99 11.24 48.96
N GLU A 463 18.01 12.46 49.48
CA GLU A 463 17.34 12.79 50.74
C GLU A 463 15.81 12.62 50.64
N ILE A 464 15.22 13.07 49.53
CA ILE A 464 13.78 12.90 49.25
C ILE A 464 13.46 11.44 49.03
N PHE A 465 14.30 10.72 48.28
CA PHE A 465 14.13 9.29 48.03
C PHE A 465 14.09 8.47 49.32
N TRP A 466 15.09 8.62 50.19
CA TRP A 466 15.18 7.85 51.43
C TRP A 466 14.05 8.20 52.40
N LYS A 467 13.66 9.48 52.46
CA LYS A 467 12.48 9.90 53.22
C LYS A 467 11.23 9.19 52.70
N TRP A 468 10.97 9.26 51.40
CA TRP A 468 9.82 8.60 50.76
C TRP A 468 9.83 7.09 50.98
N LEU A 469 10.98 6.42 50.79
CA LEU A 469 11.11 4.98 51.00
C LEU A 469 10.84 4.59 52.47
N SER A 470 11.24 5.43 53.43
CA SER A 470 10.96 5.18 54.85
C SER A 470 9.47 5.30 55.20
N GLU A 471 8.76 6.24 54.57
CA GLU A 471 7.34 6.52 54.83
C GLU A 471 6.41 5.55 54.09
N TYR A 472 6.72 5.23 52.83
CA TYR A 472 5.84 4.50 51.91
C TYR A 472 6.39 3.12 51.48
N GLY A 473 7.67 2.82 51.71
CA GLY A 473 8.35 1.63 51.19
C GLY A 473 7.88 0.29 51.74
N LYS A 474 7.02 0.28 52.77
CA LYS A 474 6.46 -0.97 53.32
C LYS A 474 5.64 -1.74 52.28
N ASN A 475 4.86 -1.03 51.47
CA ASN A 475 3.96 -1.61 50.47
C ASN A 475 4.21 -0.98 49.10
N ILE A 476 5.37 -1.25 48.49
CA ILE A 476 5.67 -0.81 47.13
C ILE A 476 4.75 -1.52 46.14
N GLU A 477 4.09 -0.74 45.28
CA GLU A 477 3.29 -1.24 44.16
C GLU A 477 4.16 -2.07 43.21
N TYR A 478 3.65 -3.20 42.72
CA TYR A 478 4.40 -4.11 41.85
C TYR A 478 4.89 -3.43 40.55
N SER A 479 4.14 -2.45 40.05
CA SER A 479 4.49 -1.63 38.87
C SER A 479 5.78 -0.82 39.02
N LEU A 480 6.20 -0.48 40.25
CA LEU A 480 7.40 0.35 40.51
C LEU A 480 8.70 -0.46 40.61
N LYS A 481 8.61 -1.79 40.52
CA LYS A 481 9.75 -2.69 40.78
C LYS A 481 10.94 -2.41 39.87
N ASP A 482 10.70 -2.20 38.57
CA ASP A 482 11.77 -1.98 37.59
C ASP A 482 12.53 -0.69 37.88
N GLU A 483 11.82 0.43 38.07
CA GLU A 483 12.45 1.71 38.37
C GLU A 483 13.18 1.72 39.72
N LEU A 484 12.56 1.14 40.77
CA LEU A 484 13.19 1.08 42.09
C LEU A 484 14.42 0.17 42.10
N TYR A 485 14.39 -0.96 41.39
CA TYR A 485 15.52 -1.88 41.29
C TYR A 485 16.71 -1.25 40.56
N ASN A 486 16.45 -0.60 39.42
CA ASN A 486 17.51 0.07 38.66
C ASN A 486 18.11 1.24 39.45
N LEU A 487 17.29 2.02 40.17
CA LEU A 487 17.79 3.07 41.08
C LEU A 487 18.80 2.53 42.08
N PHE A 488 18.45 1.44 42.78
CA PHE A 488 19.35 0.81 43.75
C PHE A 488 20.63 0.28 43.07
N LYS A 489 20.48 -0.38 41.92
CA LYS A 489 21.58 -0.99 41.18
C LYS A 489 22.58 0.06 40.69
N ASN A 490 22.10 1.07 39.99
CA ASN A 490 22.92 2.08 39.34
C ASN A 490 23.66 2.98 40.34
N ASN A 491 23.11 3.14 41.55
CA ASN A 491 23.67 4.04 42.57
C ASN A 491 24.32 3.33 43.76
N CYS A 492 24.36 1.99 43.79
CA CYS A 492 24.87 1.24 44.95
C CYS A 492 26.31 1.60 45.37
N LEU A 493 27.16 2.01 44.43
CA LEU A 493 28.54 2.44 44.72
C LEU A 493 28.62 3.81 45.40
N LYS A 494 27.54 4.61 45.33
CA LYS A 494 27.44 5.93 45.96
C LYS A 494 26.83 5.88 47.36
N PHE A 495 26.28 4.74 47.78
CA PHE A 495 25.59 4.62 49.05
C PHE A 495 26.57 4.70 50.21
N THR A 496 26.20 5.49 51.22
CA THR A 496 26.84 5.51 52.53
C THR A 496 26.46 4.26 53.34
N GLU A 497 27.22 3.94 54.38
CA GLU A 497 26.88 2.83 55.29
C GLU A 497 25.46 2.95 55.87
N ASN A 498 25.02 4.17 56.20
CA ASN A 498 23.64 4.41 56.68
C ASN A 498 22.57 4.09 55.62
N GLU A 499 22.86 4.36 54.35
CA GLU A 499 21.95 4.08 53.23
C GLU A 499 21.91 2.57 52.92
N ILE A 500 23.05 1.87 53.02
CA ILE A 500 23.14 0.41 52.93
C ILE A 500 22.37 -0.25 54.09
N ASP A 501 22.48 0.29 55.30
CA ASP A 501 21.71 -0.15 56.45
C ASP A 501 20.21 0.06 56.24
N SER A 502 19.81 1.23 55.74
CA SER A 502 18.42 1.56 55.43
C SER A 502 17.83 0.64 54.35
N PHE A 503 18.61 0.36 53.30
CA PHE A 503 18.23 -0.62 52.28
C PHE A 503 18.07 -2.03 52.87
N SER A 504 19.02 -2.48 53.68
CA SER A 504 18.97 -3.81 54.30
C SER A 504 17.75 -3.96 55.19
N ASP A 505 17.47 -2.94 56.00
CA ASP A 505 16.28 -2.86 56.84
C ASP A 505 14.99 -2.88 56.02
N TRP A 506 14.97 -2.17 54.88
CA TRP A 506 13.85 -2.15 53.96
C TRP A 506 13.60 -3.53 53.34
N VAL A 507 14.64 -4.22 52.85
CA VAL A 507 14.54 -5.61 52.32
C VAL A 507 13.95 -6.57 53.37
N GLU A 508 14.25 -6.37 54.65
CA GLU A 508 13.69 -7.21 55.71
C GLU A 508 12.21 -6.91 56.01
N LYS A 509 11.81 -5.65 55.93
CA LYS A 509 10.49 -5.14 56.36
C LYS A 509 9.47 -5.00 55.22
N HIS A 510 9.93 -4.99 53.97
CA HIS A 510 9.08 -4.83 52.78
C HIS A 510 8.11 -6.01 52.61
N SER A 511 6.86 -5.71 52.29
CA SER A 511 5.83 -6.73 52.04
C SER A 511 5.98 -7.33 50.65
N TYR A 512 6.36 -8.60 50.58
CA TYR A 512 6.47 -9.34 49.33
C TYR A 512 5.15 -9.99 48.93
N TYR A 513 4.74 -9.83 47.68
CA TYR A 513 3.55 -10.50 47.16
C TYR A 513 3.78 -12.02 47.05
N ILE A 514 2.97 -12.79 47.78
CA ILE A 514 2.87 -14.25 47.66
C ILE A 514 1.43 -14.53 47.26
N ASN A 515 1.22 -15.22 46.13
CA ASN A 515 -0.13 -15.47 45.61
C ASN A 515 -0.96 -16.24 46.65
N PRO A 516 -2.02 -15.64 47.22
CA PRO A 516 -2.82 -16.26 48.28
C PRO A 516 -3.71 -17.41 47.77
N GLU A 517 -3.97 -17.49 46.45
CA GLU A 517 -4.76 -18.57 45.85
C GLU A 517 -3.98 -19.89 45.78
N HIS A 518 -2.65 -19.83 45.84
CA HIS A 518 -1.79 -21.00 45.89
C HIS A 518 -1.53 -21.41 47.34
N LYS A 519 -1.84 -22.66 47.68
CA LYS A 519 -1.57 -23.22 49.01
C LYS A 519 -0.11 -23.64 49.15
N TYR A 520 0.78 -22.68 49.36
CA TYR A 520 2.18 -22.93 49.68
C TYR A 520 2.36 -23.39 51.13
N SER A 521 3.19 -24.41 51.35
CA SER A 521 3.67 -24.79 52.70
C SER A 521 4.59 -23.71 53.29
N ASP A 522 4.78 -23.72 54.61
CA ASP A 522 5.64 -22.73 55.32
C ASP A 522 7.09 -22.72 54.79
N ASP A 523 7.61 -23.88 54.40
CA ASP A 523 8.94 -24.01 53.78
C ASP A 523 8.98 -23.40 52.37
N GLU A 524 7.95 -23.60 51.56
CA GLU A 524 7.84 -22.99 50.23
C GLU A 524 7.68 -21.47 50.31
N GLN A 525 6.86 -20.97 51.23
CA GLN A 525 6.72 -19.53 51.48
C GLN A 525 8.05 -18.92 51.90
N SER A 526 8.79 -19.59 52.80
CA SER A 526 10.12 -19.16 53.24
C SER A 526 11.13 -19.11 52.08
N LYS A 527 11.08 -20.09 51.17
CA LYS A 527 11.92 -20.12 49.96
C LYS A 527 11.56 -19.05 48.94
N ILE A 528 10.27 -18.75 48.76
CA ILE A 528 9.79 -17.67 47.89
C ILE A 528 10.23 -16.32 48.45
N LEU A 529 10.04 -16.10 49.75
CA LEU A 529 10.47 -14.87 50.43
C LEU A 529 11.98 -14.68 50.34
N ALA A 530 12.75 -15.75 50.58
CA ALA A 530 14.20 -15.73 50.44
C ALA A 530 14.63 -15.42 48.99
N PHE A 531 13.90 -15.90 47.98
CA PHE A 531 14.16 -15.55 46.58
C PHE A 531 13.99 -14.06 46.32
N TYR A 532 12.86 -13.47 46.72
CA TYR A 532 12.63 -12.04 46.50
C TYR A 532 13.61 -11.15 47.27
N LYS A 533 13.91 -11.47 48.54
CA LYS A 533 14.92 -10.74 49.32
C LYS A 533 16.30 -10.83 48.65
N LYS A 534 16.67 -12.02 48.20
CA LYS A 534 17.91 -12.25 47.45
C LYS A 534 17.95 -11.48 46.13
N GLU A 535 16.83 -11.43 45.41
CA GLU A 535 16.71 -10.64 44.17
C GLU A 535 16.98 -9.17 44.45
N TRP A 536 16.38 -8.54 45.47
CA TRP A 536 16.70 -7.14 45.78
C TRP A 536 18.17 -6.95 46.16
N LEU A 537 18.74 -7.86 46.94
CA LEU A 537 20.16 -7.81 47.32
C LEU A 537 21.11 -7.86 46.12
N THR A 538 20.68 -8.40 44.96
CA THR A 538 21.53 -8.34 43.75
C THR A 538 21.71 -6.92 43.22
N ALA A 539 20.81 -5.98 43.53
CA ALA A 539 20.97 -4.58 43.13
C ALA A 539 22.26 -3.99 43.73
N LEU A 540 22.56 -4.28 45.00
CA LEU A 540 23.73 -3.74 45.70
C LEU A 540 24.99 -4.62 45.59
N LYS A 541 24.99 -5.64 44.72
CA LYS A 541 26.10 -6.61 44.62
C LYS A 541 27.44 -5.95 44.30
N GLU A 542 27.43 -4.89 43.49
CA GLU A 542 28.66 -4.17 43.09
C GLU A 542 29.29 -3.34 44.22
N SER A 543 28.52 -2.97 45.25
CA SER A 543 29.04 -2.26 46.43
C SER A 543 30.12 -3.03 47.18
N LYS A 544 30.15 -4.37 47.03
CA LYS A 544 31.04 -5.29 47.77
C LYS A 544 30.97 -5.13 49.30
N ASN A 545 29.91 -4.52 49.83
CA ASN A 545 29.72 -4.35 51.26
C ASN A 545 29.51 -5.72 51.93
N GLU A 546 30.22 -5.98 53.03
CA GLU A 546 30.20 -7.28 53.71
C GLU A 546 28.79 -7.66 54.20
N LYS A 547 27.98 -6.68 54.64
CA LYS A 547 26.61 -6.90 55.10
C LYS A 547 25.73 -7.44 53.98
N ILE A 548 25.81 -6.83 52.80
CA ILE A 548 25.06 -7.26 51.60
C ILE A 548 25.52 -8.66 51.15
N ILE A 549 26.83 -8.92 51.12
CA ILE A 549 27.38 -10.22 50.74
C ILE A 549 26.91 -11.32 51.73
N ASN A 550 26.94 -11.02 53.02
CA ASN A 550 26.51 -11.96 54.07
C ASN A 550 25.00 -12.23 54.01
N SER A 551 24.17 -11.19 53.85
CA SER A 551 22.72 -11.33 53.67
C SER A 551 22.37 -12.08 52.40
N TYR A 552 23.02 -11.77 51.27
CA TYR A 552 22.85 -12.51 50.02
C TYR A 552 23.22 -13.98 50.21
N SER A 553 24.36 -14.26 50.84
CA SER A 553 24.81 -15.63 51.14
C SER A 553 23.87 -16.38 52.07
N HIS A 554 23.26 -15.69 53.05
CA HIS A 554 22.24 -16.26 53.93
C HIS A 554 21.01 -16.69 53.13
N TYR A 555 20.43 -15.79 52.32
CA TYR A 555 19.24 -16.11 51.52
C TYR A 555 19.52 -17.09 50.38
N ASN A 556 20.73 -17.07 49.82
CA ASN A 556 21.16 -18.03 48.81
C ASN A 556 21.31 -19.45 49.37
N LYS A 557 21.62 -19.61 50.66
CA LYS A 557 21.57 -20.91 51.35
C LYS A 557 20.14 -21.43 51.50
N ILE A 558 19.17 -20.53 51.75
CA ILE A 558 17.75 -20.89 51.89
C ILE A 558 17.13 -21.23 50.53
N ASN A 559 17.43 -20.43 49.51
CA ASN A 559 17.00 -20.67 48.14
C ASN A 559 18.19 -20.47 47.17
N PRO A 560 18.78 -21.54 46.60
CA PRO A 560 19.95 -21.45 45.73
C PRO A 560 19.63 -21.09 44.27
N SER A 561 18.37 -20.91 43.89
CA SER A 561 17.99 -20.61 42.49
C SER A 561 18.60 -19.30 41.99
N GLU A 562 19.21 -19.30 40.82
CA GLU A 562 19.87 -18.12 40.26
C GLU A 562 18.89 -16.96 40.00
N VAL A 563 19.34 -15.73 40.23
CA VAL A 563 18.59 -14.51 39.91
C VAL A 563 19.02 -14.08 38.50
N THR A 564 18.24 -14.45 37.49
CA THR A 564 18.60 -14.25 36.07
C THR A 564 18.13 -12.92 35.48
N TYR A 565 16.95 -12.43 35.87
CA TYR A 565 16.37 -11.16 35.37
C TYR A 565 15.93 -10.29 36.54
N SER A 566 16.93 -9.79 37.26
CA SER A 566 16.72 -9.04 38.49
C SER A 566 16.02 -7.71 38.20
N GLY A 567 14.91 -7.43 38.89
CA GLY A 567 14.24 -6.12 38.87
C GLY A 567 13.09 -5.96 37.88
N LYS A 568 12.95 -6.80 36.87
CA LYS A 568 11.92 -6.63 35.82
C LYS A 568 10.51 -7.05 36.28
N THR A 569 9.49 -6.25 35.91
CA THR A 569 8.07 -6.41 36.29
C THR A 569 7.27 -7.31 35.31
N ILE A 570 7.51 -7.16 34.00
CA ILE A 570 6.89 -7.97 32.92
C ILE A 570 7.96 -8.76 32.17
N ARG A 571 7.60 -9.98 31.74
CA ARG A 571 8.39 -10.83 30.87
C ARG A 571 7.57 -11.21 29.65
N THR A 572 8.02 -10.78 28.48
CA THR A 572 7.55 -11.30 27.20
C THR A 572 8.75 -11.92 26.50
N PHE A 573 8.73 -13.24 26.36
CA PHE A 573 9.69 -13.97 25.55
C PHE A 573 8.94 -14.63 24.40
N THR A 574 9.37 -14.39 23.19
CA THR A 574 9.05 -15.23 22.04
C THR A 574 10.18 -16.24 21.90
N TRP A 575 9.96 -17.42 22.47
CA TRP A 575 10.90 -18.55 22.36
C TRP A 575 10.33 -19.58 21.40
N THR A 576 11.06 -19.84 20.32
CA THR A 576 10.80 -20.93 19.39
C THR A 576 11.93 -21.96 19.50
N GLY A 577 11.72 -23.03 20.27
CA GLY A 577 12.72 -24.10 20.46
C GLY A 577 12.51 -24.93 21.73
N GLY A 578 13.31 -25.96 21.92
CA GLY A 578 13.46 -26.69 23.19
C GLY A 578 14.40 -25.99 24.16
N GLY A 579 14.24 -26.09 25.49
CA GLY A 579 15.29 -25.61 26.43
C GLY A 579 16.67 -26.24 26.19
N ALA A 580 17.72 -25.87 26.94
CA ALA A 580 19.09 -26.34 26.72
C ALA A 580 19.23 -27.88 26.64
N SER A 581 20.27 -28.37 25.97
CA SER A 581 20.65 -29.79 26.06
C SER A 581 21.50 -30.05 27.32
N PRO A 582 21.27 -31.16 28.06
CA PRO A 582 22.14 -31.56 29.17
C PRO A 582 23.54 -32.05 28.73
N ILE A 583 23.75 -32.27 27.43
CA ILE A 583 25.01 -32.74 26.85
C ILE A 583 25.23 -32.14 25.45
N MET A 584 26.46 -31.74 25.14
CA MET A 584 26.79 -31.16 23.83
C MET A 584 26.87 -32.22 22.72
N PRO A 585 26.52 -31.89 21.46
CA PRO A 585 26.57 -32.83 20.32
C PRO A 585 27.92 -33.54 20.15
N GLU A 586 29.03 -32.86 20.43
CA GLU A 586 30.39 -33.38 20.32
C GLU A 586 30.66 -34.46 21.37
N MET A 587 30.07 -34.33 22.56
CA MET A 587 30.19 -35.35 23.62
C MET A 587 29.39 -36.60 23.25
N ILE A 588 28.18 -36.43 22.67
CA ILE A 588 27.41 -37.55 22.10
C ILE A 588 28.22 -38.24 20.98
N ALA A 589 28.94 -37.47 20.17
CA ALA A 589 29.80 -38.00 19.11
C ALA A 589 30.97 -38.85 19.64
N MET A 590 31.42 -38.65 20.89
CA MET A 590 32.47 -39.46 21.53
C MET A 590 31.95 -40.76 22.18
N MET A 591 30.66 -40.84 22.54
CA MET A 591 30.05 -42.01 23.19
C MET A 591 29.75 -43.13 22.19
N ASP A 592 29.94 -44.40 22.54
CA ASP A 592 29.44 -45.50 21.70
C ASP A 592 27.90 -45.60 21.74
N ASN A 593 27.29 -46.32 20.79
CA ASN A 593 25.82 -46.38 20.70
C ASN A 593 25.14 -46.99 21.94
N LYS A 594 25.83 -47.86 22.68
CA LYS A 594 25.32 -48.42 23.94
C LYS A 594 25.35 -47.36 25.03
N GLN A 595 26.45 -46.61 25.15
CA GLN A 595 26.58 -45.48 26.07
C GLN A 595 25.54 -44.38 25.80
N ILE A 596 25.29 -44.06 24.52
CA ILE A 596 24.23 -43.11 24.13
C ILE A 596 22.87 -43.63 24.59
N CYS A 597 22.54 -44.90 24.30
CA CYS A 597 21.27 -45.50 24.72
C CYS A 597 21.11 -45.51 26.26
N ASP A 598 22.13 -45.95 26.99
CA ASP A 598 22.13 -45.98 28.46
C ASP A 598 21.87 -44.58 29.03
N TYR A 599 22.50 -43.55 28.45
CA TYR A 599 22.28 -42.15 28.83
C TYR A 599 20.84 -41.69 28.56
N LEU A 600 20.32 -41.90 27.34
CA LEU A 600 18.97 -41.48 26.95
C LEU A 600 17.86 -42.14 27.79
N ASN A 601 18.07 -43.38 28.24
CA ASN A 601 17.10 -44.11 29.06
C ASN A 601 17.15 -43.70 30.54
N GLN A 602 18.34 -43.39 31.07
CA GLN A 602 18.53 -43.02 32.47
C GLN A 602 18.24 -41.55 32.77
N VAL A 603 18.39 -40.66 31.76
CA VAL A 603 18.24 -39.22 31.95
C VAL A 603 16.78 -38.87 32.32
N LYS A 604 16.63 -38.15 33.45
CA LYS A 604 15.34 -37.64 33.94
C LYS A 604 15.30 -36.13 33.72
N LEU A 605 14.53 -35.72 32.71
CA LEU A 605 14.32 -34.31 32.35
C LEU A 605 12.87 -33.92 32.66
N PRO A 606 12.61 -32.65 33.03
CA PRO A 606 11.25 -32.16 33.30
C PRO A 606 10.35 -32.30 32.06
N LYS A 607 9.05 -32.53 32.27
CA LYS A 607 8.07 -32.79 31.19
C LYS A 607 7.86 -31.59 30.24
N ILE A 608 7.98 -30.36 30.73
CA ILE A 608 7.84 -29.13 29.96
C ILE A 608 8.86 -28.12 30.49
N SER A 609 9.77 -27.66 29.64
CA SER A 609 10.65 -26.52 29.95
C SER A 609 10.85 -25.69 28.68
N HIS A 610 10.05 -24.64 28.52
CA HIS A 610 10.18 -23.66 27.42
C HIS A 610 11.26 -22.59 27.71
N TRP A 611 12.12 -22.82 28.71
CA TRP A 611 13.16 -21.87 29.11
C TRP A 611 14.52 -22.27 28.51
N PRO A 612 15.23 -21.35 27.84
CA PRO A 612 16.48 -21.63 27.13
C PRO A 612 17.55 -22.28 28.01
N ASP A 613 17.65 -21.88 29.28
CA ASP A 613 18.77 -22.25 30.15
C ASP A 613 18.56 -23.57 30.91
N LYS A 614 17.38 -24.19 30.79
CA LYS A 614 17.05 -25.40 31.54
C LYS A 614 17.10 -26.63 30.63
N PRO A 615 17.86 -27.68 31.04
CA PRO A 615 17.87 -28.95 30.34
C PRO A 615 16.46 -29.47 30.06
N SER A 616 16.12 -29.63 28.78
CA SER A 616 14.81 -30.12 28.35
C SER A 616 14.94 -31.35 27.45
N LYS A 617 13.83 -32.09 27.32
CA LYS A 617 13.77 -33.24 26.41
C LYS A 617 14.06 -32.79 24.98
N GLU A 618 13.49 -31.65 24.57
CA GLU A 618 13.65 -31.04 23.25
C GLU A 618 15.10 -30.60 23.01
N GLY A 619 15.75 -29.98 24.00
CA GLY A 619 17.17 -29.62 23.91
C GLY A 619 18.09 -30.81 23.71
N LEU A 620 17.88 -31.88 24.49
CA LEU A 620 18.60 -33.14 24.30
C LEU A 620 18.32 -33.75 22.93
N SER A 621 17.06 -33.67 22.47
CA SER A 621 16.64 -34.11 21.15
C SER A 621 17.30 -33.34 20.01
N ASP A 622 17.51 -32.04 20.16
CA ASP A 622 18.23 -31.20 19.19
C ASP A 622 19.72 -31.56 19.16
N ALA A 623 20.38 -31.66 20.32
CA ALA A 623 21.79 -32.04 20.37
C ALA A 623 22.05 -33.44 19.82
N LEU A 624 21.13 -34.38 20.09
CA LEU A 624 21.18 -35.73 19.52
C LEU A 624 21.01 -35.71 18.01
N ARG A 625 20.04 -34.94 17.48
CA ARG A 625 19.82 -34.78 16.03
C ARG A 625 21.08 -34.26 15.35
N ASP A 626 21.68 -33.20 15.89
CA ASP A 626 22.86 -32.55 15.30
C ASP A 626 24.06 -33.49 15.29
N SER A 627 24.30 -34.20 16.40
CA SER A 627 25.37 -35.21 16.50
C SER A 627 25.19 -36.35 15.49
N VAL A 628 23.96 -36.84 15.32
CA VAL A 628 23.62 -37.91 14.36
C VAL A 628 23.79 -37.44 12.91
N ALA A 629 23.39 -36.20 12.59
CA ALA A 629 23.49 -35.65 11.25
C ALA A 629 24.93 -35.62 10.71
N GLU A 630 25.92 -35.43 11.59
CA GLU A 630 27.34 -35.47 11.24
C GLU A 630 27.94 -36.88 11.25
N ASN A 631 27.33 -37.82 11.99
CA ASN A 631 27.92 -39.13 12.31
C ASN A 631 27.04 -40.34 11.92
N ILE A 632 26.30 -40.25 10.81
CA ILE A 632 25.30 -41.27 10.39
C ILE A 632 25.86 -42.71 10.43
N ASN A 633 27.04 -42.97 9.84
CA ASN A 633 27.61 -44.33 9.75
C ASN A 633 27.86 -44.99 11.11
N LYS A 634 28.20 -44.19 12.14
CA LYS A 634 28.40 -44.68 13.50
C LYS A 634 27.08 -45.19 14.09
N ILE A 635 26.00 -44.45 13.86
CA ILE A 635 24.67 -44.81 14.35
C ILE A 635 24.16 -46.09 13.67
N ILE A 636 24.27 -46.18 12.35
CA ILE A 636 23.74 -47.32 11.57
C ILE A 636 24.62 -48.58 11.61
N SER A 637 25.89 -48.51 12.00
CA SER A 637 26.76 -49.71 12.08
C SER A 637 26.53 -50.56 13.32
N ASN A 638 25.96 -49.99 14.39
CA ASN A 638 25.58 -50.70 15.61
C ASN A 638 24.26 -50.15 16.18
N TYR A 639 23.19 -50.23 15.41
CA TYR A 639 21.92 -49.56 15.71
C TYR A 639 21.06 -50.25 16.78
N LYS A 640 21.32 -51.52 17.10
CA LYS A 640 20.47 -52.36 17.99
C LYS A 640 20.11 -51.68 19.33
N PRO A 641 21.01 -50.96 20.02
CA PRO A 641 20.66 -50.27 21.27
C PRO A 641 19.49 -49.28 21.13
N PHE A 642 19.34 -48.64 19.97
CA PHE A 642 18.32 -47.62 19.74
C PHE A 642 16.91 -48.18 19.48
N LEU A 643 16.73 -49.50 19.46
CA LEU A 643 15.41 -50.12 19.31
C LEU A 643 14.57 -50.09 20.60
N SER A 644 15.20 -49.75 21.74
CA SER A 644 14.62 -49.78 23.09
C SER A 644 14.56 -48.41 23.77
N ILE A 645 14.85 -47.32 23.04
CA ILE A 645 14.83 -45.95 23.57
C ILE A 645 13.43 -45.32 23.43
N LYS A 646 13.19 -44.25 24.19
CA LYS A 646 11.94 -43.46 24.11
C LYS A 646 11.75 -42.88 22.70
N SER A 647 10.49 -42.82 22.24
CA SER A 647 10.10 -42.39 20.89
C SER A 647 10.61 -41.00 20.50
N VAL A 648 10.66 -40.06 21.45
CA VAL A 648 11.19 -38.71 21.28
C VAL A 648 12.62 -38.72 20.74
N TYR A 649 13.49 -39.53 21.35
CA TYR A 649 14.89 -39.62 20.96
C TYR A 649 15.09 -40.47 19.71
N LEU A 650 14.27 -41.51 19.51
CA LEU A 650 14.26 -42.26 18.25
C LEU A 650 13.92 -41.35 17.08
N ASN A 651 12.90 -40.48 17.23
CA ASN A 651 12.53 -39.50 16.21
C ASN A 651 13.66 -38.50 15.96
N SER A 652 14.36 -38.04 16.99
CA SER A 652 15.56 -37.19 16.82
C SER A 652 16.67 -37.87 16.03
N ILE A 653 16.92 -39.16 16.27
CA ILE A 653 17.88 -39.94 15.48
C ILE A 653 17.44 -40.00 14.02
N LEU A 654 16.18 -40.31 13.75
CA LEU A 654 15.64 -40.37 12.38
C LEU A 654 15.74 -39.02 11.66
N VAL A 655 15.40 -37.92 12.33
CA VAL A 655 15.57 -36.57 11.78
C VAL A 655 17.04 -36.26 11.51
N GLY A 656 17.94 -36.63 12.43
CA GLY A 656 19.39 -36.45 12.24
C GLY A 656 19.90 -37.18 11.00
N ILE A 657 19.47 -38.43 10.79
CA ILE A 657 19.82 -39.19 9.58
C ILE A 657 19.34 -38.46 8.32
N ARG A 658 18.08 -38.01 8.29
CA ARG A 658 17.52 -37.24 7.16
C ARG A 658 18.34 -35.97 6.89
N GLU A 659 18.69 -35.21 7.93
CA GLU A 659 19.44 -33.95 7.79
C GLU A 659 20.87 -34.17 7.32
N GLY A 660 21.53 -35.20 7.83
CA GLY A 660 22.85 -35.58 7.34
C GLY A 660 22.82 -36.03 5.87
N LEU A 661 21.81 -36.80 5.45
CA LEU A 661 21.60 -37.15 4.04
C LEU A 661 21.38 -35.90 3.18
N LYS A 662 20.57 -34.95 3.64
CA LYS A 662 20.35 -33.65 2.98
C LYS A 662 21.66 -32.88 2.82
N LYS A 663 22.51 -32.86 3.86
CA LYS A 663 23.87 -32.27 3.88
C LYS A 663 24.92 -33.07 3.08
N ASN A 664 24.54 -34.13 2.35
CA ASN A 664 25.44 -35.00 1.56
C ASN A 664 26.47 -35.77 2.39
N VAL A 665 26.20 -36.05 3.67
CA VAL A 665 27.04 -36.95 4.47
C VAL A 665 26.96 -38.36 3.88
N ARG A 666 28.11 -38.98 3.59
CA ARG A 666 28.18 -40.33 3.02
C ARG A 666 27.63 -41.34 4.02
N ALA A 667 26.61 -42.10 3.65
CA ALA A 667 26.03 -43.14 4.49
C ALA A 667 25.79 -44.44 3.72
N ASN A 668 25.86 -45.58 4.40
CA ASN A 668 25.54 -46.88 3.81
C ASN A 668 24.02 -47.06 3.74
N CYS A 669 23.45 -46.91 2.54
CA CYS A 669 22.01 -47.04 2.29
C CYS A 669 21.43 -48.40 2.74
N VAL A 670 22.17 -49.50 2.55
CA VAL A 670 21.73 -50.84 2.96
C VAL A 670 21.56 -50.91 4.48
N GLN A 671 22.51 -50.35 5.23
CA GLN A 671 22.44 -50.31 6.70
C GLN A 671 21.36 -49.35 7.22
N ILE A 672 21.08 -48.25 6.52
CA ILE A 672 19.94 -47.37 6.84
C ILE A 672 18.62 -48.14 6.68
N ILE A 673 18.45 -48.85 5.55
CA ILE A 673 17.26 -49.66 5.27
C ILE A 673 17.13 -50.78 6.29
N GLU A 674 18.22 -51.46 6.64
CA GLU A 674 18.24 -52.50 7.67
C GLU A 674 17.84 -51.95 9.06
N PHE A 675 18.36 -50.78 9.44
CA PHE A 675 17.98 -50.12 10.69
C PHE A 675 16.48 -49.81 10.72
N ILE A 676 15.96 -49.18 9.66
CA ILE A 676 14.53 -48.85 9.52
C ILE A 676 13.67 -50.12 9.54
N LYS A 677 14.08 -51.19 8.85
CA LYS A 677 13.38 -52.48 8.84
C LYS A 677 13.25 -53.07 10.24
N ASN A 678 14.30 -52.97 11.06
CA ASN A 678 14.24 -53.41 12.45
C ASN A 678 13.37 -52.50 13.33
N ILE A 679 13.33 -51.20 13.07
CA ILE A 679 12.39 -50.28 13.73
C ILE A 679 10.94 -50.70 13.42
N ILE A 680 10.61 -50.93 12.15
CA ILE A 680 9.26 -51.29 11.69
C ILE A 680 8.78 -52.61 12.33
N ASN A 681 9.69 -53.59 12.47
CA ASN A 681 9.40 -54.90 13.04
C ASN A 681 9.46 -54.95 14.57
N SER A 682 9.83 -53.86 15.25
CA SER A 682 9.91 -53.83 16.70
C SER A 682 8.51 -53.73 17.32
N ASN A 683 8.12 -54.77 18.07
CA ASN A 683 6.91 -54.76 18.89
C ASN A 683 7.02 -53.79 20.07
N GLU A 684 8.22 -53.40 20.49
CA GLU A 684 8.40 -52.38 21.54
C GLU A 684 8.06 -50.98 21.01
N ILE A 685 8.37 -50.71 19.73
CA ILE A 685 8.11 -49.40 19.10
C ILE A 685 6.68 -49.31 18.58
N PHE A 686 6.17 -50.37 17.94
CA PHE A 686 4.84 -50.38 17.29
C PHE A 686 3.79 -51.27 17.99
N GLY A 687 4.02 -51.70 19.23
CA GLY A 687 3.08 -52.54 19.99
C GLY A 687 1.95 -51.76 20.69
N ASN A 688 0.95 -52.49 21.19
CA ASN A 688 -0.25 -51.96 21.86
C ASN A 688 0.00 -51.23 23.21
N SER A 689 1.24 -51.06 23.66
CA SER A 689 1.60 -50.47 24.96
C SER A 689 1.77 -48.95 24.97
N PHE A 690 1.70 -48.24 23.83
CA PHE A 690 1.68 -46.76 23.81
C PHE A 690 0.28 -46.22 24.07
N LYS A 691 -0.35 -46.65 25.17
CA LYS A 691 -1.57 -46.05 25.71
C LYS A 691 -1.29 -45.64 27.15
N GLU A 692 -0.67 -44.48 27.35
CA GLU A 692 -0.91 -43.57 28.48
C GLU A 692 0.15 -42.44 28.54
N ASN A 693 -0.32 -41.20 28.40
CA ASN A 693 0.18 -39.99 29.08
C ASN A 693 1.47 -39.26 28.62
N GLU A 694 1.82 -39.30 27.34
CA GLU A 694 2.67 -38.25 26.72
C GLU A 694 2.07 -37.79 25.38
N HIS A 695 1.43 -36.62 25.38
CA HIS A 695 0.70 -36.03 24.25
C HIS A 695 1.58 -35.57 23.06
N GLU A 696 2.91 -35.77 23.09
CA GLU A 696 3.81 -35.04 22.17
C GLU A 696 4.35 -35.84 20.97
N TYR A 697 4.33 -37.18 20.97
CA TYR A 697 4.90 -37.95 19.85
C TYR A 697 4.08 -39.20 19.51
N SER A 698 3.04 -39.01 18.70
CA SER A 698 2.27 -40.11 18.09
C SER A 698 3.15 -41.01 17.21
N LEU A 699 2.75 -42.29 17.06
CA LEU A 699 3.35 -43.26 16.13
C LEU A 699 3.46 -42.68 14.69
N ASN A 700 2.49 -41.85 14.29
CA ASN A 700 2.47 -41.19 13.00
C ASN A 700 3.72 -40.31 12.76
N TYR A 701 4.26 -39.65 13.79
CA TYR A 701 5.49 -38.87 13.63
C TYR A 701 6.69 -39.74 13.27
N THR A 702 6.82 -40.93 13.87
CA THR A 702 7.90 -41.86 13.53
C THR A 702 7.77 -42.34 12.09
N ILE A 703 6.54 -42.60 11.65
CA ILE A 703 6.24 -42.97 10.26
C ILE A 703 6.64 -41.83 9.31
N GLU A 704 6.26 -40.59 9.61
CA GLU A 704 6.66 -39.40 8.84
C GLU A 704 8.18 -39.27 8.73
N ARG A 705 8.93 -39.48 9.83
CA ARG A 705 10.41 -39.37 9.79
C ARG A 705 11.05 -40.47 8.97
N ILE A 706 10.52 -41.69 9.03
CA ILE A 706 10.98 -42.78 8.17
C ILE A 706 10.68 -42.46 6.70
N THR A 707 9.46 -42.01 6.39
CA THR A 707 9.07 -41.61 5.03
C THR A 707 9.96 -40.49 4.49
N ASP A 708 10.24 -39.47 5.28
CA ASP A 708 11.13 -38.37 4.91
C ASP A 708 12.56 -38.87 4.58
N ILE A 709 13.10 -39.84 5.34
CA ILE A 709 14.40 -40.46 5.04
C ILE A 709 14.35 -41.17 3.69
N PHE A 710 13.32 -41.99 3.44
CA PHE A 710 13.19 -42.69 2.16
C PHE A 710 13.07 -41.71 0.99
N LYS A 711 12.29 -40.63 1.13
CA LYS A 711 12.23 -39.57 0.13
C LYS A 711 13.59 -38.91 -0.12
N GLU A 712 14.37 -38.64 0.93
CA GLU A 712 15.70 -38.06 0.79
C GLU A 712 16.68 -39.01 0.10
N LEU A 713 16.59 -40.32 0.38
CA LEU A 713 17.36 -41.35 -0.32
C LEU A 713 17.03 -41.35 -1.83
N LEU A 714 15.75 -41.26 -2.21
CA LEU A 714 15.33 -41.19 -3.62
C LEU A 714 15.93 -39.98 -4.37
N ASN A 715 16.02 -38.82 -3.70
CA ASN A 715 16.60 -37.61 -4.27
C ASN A 715 18.10 -37.75 -4.58
N LYS A 716 18.82 -38.66 -3.91
CA LYS A 716 20.22 -39.01 -4.20
C LYS A 716 20.30 -40.09 -5.29
N LYS A 717 19.66 -39.82 -6.45
CA LYS A 717 19.41 -40.68 -7.63
C LYS A 717 20.58 -41.57 -8.14
N LEU A 718 21.80 -41.38 -7.65
CA LEU A 718 23.03 -42.09 -8.05
C LEU A 718 23.42 -43.27 -7.13
N LEU A 719 22.65 -43.60 -6.08
CA LEU A 719 23.09 -44.54 -5.02
C LEU A 719 22.13 -45.69 -4.68
N ILE A 720 21.00 -45.85 -5.37
CA ILE A 720 20.00 -46.89 -5.01
C ILE A 720 19.86 -47.90 -6.14
N GLU A 721 20.23 -49.15 -5.84
CA GLU A 721 19.98 -50.29 -6.71
C GLU A 721 18.48 -50.58 -6.83
N ARG A 722 18.03 -51.07 -7.99
CA ARG A 722 16.60 -51.38 -8.24
C ARG A 722 15.97 -52.25 -7.15
N ASN A 723 16.71 -53.22 -6.60
CA ASN A 723 16.25 -54.10 -5.52
C ASN A 723 15.97 -53.35 -4.22
N LEU A 724 16.76 -52.32 -3.90
CA LEU A 724 16.56 -51.48 -2.71
C LEU A 724 15.33 -50.57 -2.89
N CYS A 725 15.03 -50.09 -4.10
CA CYS A 725 13.76 -49.37 -4.35
C CYS A 725 12.54 -50.26 -4.08
N ILE A 726 12.60 -51.53 -4.50
CA ILE A 726 11.53 -52.50 -4.27
C ILE A 726 11.37 -52.75 -2.76
N GLU A 727 12.47 -52.93 -2.03
CA GLU A 727 12.45 -53.13 -0.58
C GLU A 727 11.91 -51.89 0.17
N ILE A 728 12.29 -50.68 -0.23
CA ILE A 728 11.77 -49.44 0.38
C ILE A 728 10.25 -49.34 0.19
N VAL A 729 9.73 -49.64 -0.99
CA VAL A 729 8.28 -49.62 -1.24
C VAL A 729 7.55 -50.68 -0.39
N GLU A 730 8.12 -51.87 -0.21
CA GLU A 730 7.56 -52.87 0.73
C GLU A 730 7.50 -52.35 2.16
N LEU A 731 8.57 -51.69 2.62
CA LEU A 731 8.61 -51.11 3.96
C LEU A 731 7.59 -49.98 4.12
N LEU A 732 7.41 -49.13 3.11
CA LEU A 732 6.36 -48.09 3.11
C LEU A 732 4.95 -48.72 3.15
N ILE A 733 4.70 -49.78 2.38
CA ILE A 733 3.41 -50.51 2.40
C ILE A 733 3.15 -51.13 3.79
N LEU A 734 4.17 -51.74 4.40
CA LEU A 734 4.08 -52.31 5.76
C LEU A 734 3.86 -51.23 6.82
N LEU A 735 4.49 -50.06 6.66
CA LEU A 735 4.30 -48.91 7.55
C LEU A 735 2.87 -48.38 7.53
N TYR A 736 2.20 -48.44 6.37
CA TYR A 736 0.82 -47.97 6.26
C TYR A 736 -0.14 -48.73 7.21
N ASP A 737 0.07 -50.03 7.47
CA ASP A 737 -0.73 -50.80 8.45
C ASP A 737 -0.58 -50.31 9.90
N LYS A 738 0.44 -49.49 10.17
CA LYS A 738 0.79 -49.00 11.51
C LYS A 738 0.36 -47.54 11.71
N ILE A 739 -0.24 -46.90 10.71
CA ILE A 739 -0.71 -45.50 10.79
C ILE A 739 -2.04 -45.44 11.55
N ASP A 740 -2.13 -44.50 12.48
CA ASP A 740 -3.41 -44.09 13.06
C ASP A 740 -4.10 -43.11 12.11
N LEU A 741 -5.06 -43.60 11.31
CA LEU A 741 -5.77 -42.83 10.31
C LEU A 741 -6.79 -41.89 10.99
N LYS A 742 -6.50 -40.59 10.98
CA LYS A 742 -7.47 -39.55 11.39
C LYS A 742 -8.30 -39.09 10.19
N TYR A 743 -9.59 -38.84 10.42
CA TYR A 743 -10.46 -38.23 9.42
C TYR A 743 -10.22 -36.72 9.38
N GLU A 744 -9.86 -36.19 8.21
CA GLU A 744 -9.64 -34.76 7.96
C GLU A 744 -10.37 -34.35 6.68
N ASN A 745 -10.92 -33.12 6.66
CA ASN A 745 -11.64 -32.60 5.51
C ASN A 745 -10.68 -31.81 4.61
N TYR A 746 -10.39 -32.31 3.40
CA TYR A 746 -9.32 -31.81 2.53
C TYR A 746 -9.76 -30.73 1.54
N SER A 747 -11.07 -30.47 1.40
CA SER A 747 -11.62 -29.54 0.40
C SER A 747 -11.20 -28.08 0.61
N GLU A 748 -10.91 -27.69 1.85
CA GLU A 748 -10.53 -26.30 2.18
C GLU A 748 -9.02 -26.05 2.12
N ASN A 749 -8.20 -27.11 2.20
CA ASN A 749 -6.74 -26.98 2.21
C ASN A 749 -6.06 -28.18 1.51
N PRO A 750 -5.78 -28.06 0.20
CA PRO A 750 -5.07 -29.09 -0.59
C PRO A 750 -3.72 -29.51 0.01
N ASP A 751 -3.05 -28.65 0.78
CA ASP A 751 -1.77 -28.97 1.40
C ASP A 751 -1.90 -30.07 2.47
N LEU A 752 -3.10 -30.27 3.06
CA LEU A 752 -3.36 -31.35 4.01
C LEU A 752 -3.26 -32.74 3.37
N ALA A 753 -3.56 -32.87 2.07
CA ALA A 753 -3.44 -34.15 1.36
C ALA A 753 -1.99 -34.67 1.33
N PHE A 754 -1.01 -33.75 1.38
CA PHE A 754 0.42 -34.07 1.35
C PHE A 754 1.07 -34.06 2.73
N ASN A 755 0.51 -33.33 3.70
CA ASN A 755 1.20 -33.03 4.95
C ASN A 755 0.94 -34.01 6.10
N THR A 756 0.01 -34.96 5.96
CA THR A 756 -0.23 -36.04 6.94
C THR A 756 0.71 -37.24 6.74
N ALA A 757 0.88 -38.09 7.76
CA ALA A 757 1.73 -39.27 7.71
C ALA A 757 1.43 -40.22 6.52
N ASP A 758 0.15 -40.54 6.30
CA ASP A 758 -0.31 -41.36 5.18
C ASP A 758 -0.15 -40.64 3.83
N GLY A 759 -0.43 -39.33 3.77
CA GLY A 759 -0.29 -38.52 2.55
C GLY A 759 1.17 -38.46 2.08
N ARG A 760 2.09 -38.14 2.99
CA ARG A 760 3.55 -38.17 2.75
C ARG A 760 4.01 -39.54 2.27
N LEU A 761 3.52 -40.60 2.92
CA LEU A 761 3.88 -41.97 2.61
C LEU A 761 3.42 -42.37 1.21
N ILE A 762 2.15 -42.14 0.87
CA ILE A 762 1.58 -42.46 -0.44
C ILE A 762 2.30 -41.66 -1.53
N ASN A 763 2.50 -40.35 -1.33
CA ASN A 763 3.23 -39.51 -2.27
C ASN A 763 4.68 -40.01 -2.48
N THR A 764 5.35 -40.46 -1.42
CA THR A 764 6.69 -41.05 -1.52
C THR A 764 6.67 -42.34 -2.36
N ILE A 765 5.67 -43.21 -2.18
CA ILE A 765 5.48 -44.39 -3.04
C ILE A 765 5.32 -43.98 -4.51
N PHE A 766 4.55 -42.92 -4.80
CA PHE A 766 4.34 -42.43 -6.16
C PHE A 766 5.62 -41.85 -6.76
N GLU A 767 6.44 -41.14 -5.97
CA GLU A 767 7.75 -40.66 -6.39
C GLU A 767 8.70 -41.83 -6.75
N TYR A 768 8.72 -42.91 -5.95
CA TYR A 768 9.49 -44.12 -6.27
C TYR A 768 8.97 -44.82 -7.54
N LEU A 769 7.66 -44.89 -7.72
CA LEU A 769 7.06 -45.43 -8.95
C LEU A 769 7.45 -44.60 -10.18
N ARG A 770 7.42 -43.27 -10.06
CA ARG A 770 7.89 -42.35 -11.12
C ARG A 770 9.36 -42.56 -11.44
N PHE A 771 10.21 -42.71 -10.43
CA PHE A 771 11.62 -43.02 -10.62
C PHE A 771 11.83 -44.37 -11.32
N GLU A 772 11.08 -45.41 -10.93
CA GLU A 772 11.19 -46.74 -11.54
C GLU A 772 10.73 -46.73 -13.01
N HIS A 773 9.67 -45.99 -13.32
CA HIS A 773 9.20 -45.78 -14.71
C HIS A 773 10.27 -45.13 -15.59
N LEU A 774 10.90 -44.06 -15.10
CA LEU A 774 11.90 -43.32 -15.87
C LEU A 774 13.20 -44.10 -16.10
N ASN A 775 13.56 -45.03 -15.21
CA ASN A 775 14.89 -45.68 -15.23
C ASN A 775 14.87 -47.17 -15.59
N PHE A 776 13.78 -47.91 -15.32
CA PHE A 776 13.78 -49.38 -15.39
C PHE A 776 12.57 -50.00 -16.11
N ASN A 777 11.70 -49.20 -16.74
CA ASN A 777 10.39 -49.59 -17.30
C ASN A 777 9.47 -50.22 -16.24
N SER A 778 8.46 -49.46 -15.78
CA SER A 778 7.71 -49.70 -14.54
C SER A 778 6.73 -50.87 -14.48
N SER A 779 6.92 -51.90 -15.29
CA SER A 779 5.96 -53.00 -15.43
C SER A 779 5.89 -53.89 -14.19
N GLU A 780 6.95 -53.99 -13.39
CA GLU A 780 7.06 -55.04 -12.37
C GLU A 780 6.66 -54.56 -10.97
N LEU A 781 7.22 -53.44 -10.49
CA LEU A 781 6.88 -52.86 -9.18
C LEU A 781 5.40 -52.43 -9.11
N TRP A 782 4.89 -51.87 -10.21
CA TRP A 782 3.48 -51.53 -10.37
C TRP A 782 2.57 -52.76 -10.29
N LYS A 783 2.82 -53.79 -11.11
CA LYS A 783 1.94 -54.97 -11.22
C LYS A 783 2.01 -55.90 -10.01
N LEU A 784 3.18 -56.03 -9.37
CA LEU A 784 3.35 -56.97 -8.26
C LEU A 784 2.89 -56.41 -6.91
N LYS A 785 2.97 -55.08 -6.70
CA LYS A 785 2.84 -54.50 -5.34
C LYS A 785 1.93 -53.28 -5.28
N ILE A 786 2.29 -52.20 -5.98
CA ILE A 786 1.64 -50.89 -5.78
C ILE A 786 0.18 -50.90 -6.26
N LYS A 787 -0.12 -51.52 -7.41
CA LYS A 787 -1.49 -51.59 -7.94
C LYS A 787 -2.45 -52.32 -6.98
N ASN A 788 -2.01 -53.44 -6.41
CA ASN A 788 -2.83 -54.18 -5.44
C ASN A 788 -3.00 -53.39 -4.15
N PHE A 789 -1.93 -52.77 -3.64
CA PHE A 789 -2.00 -51.89 -2.48
C PHE A 789 -2.99 -50.72 -2.68
N ILE A 790 -3.00 -50.08 -3.85
CA ILE A 790 -3.97 -49.03 -4.16
C ILE A 790 -5.39 -49.59 -4.15
N ASN A 791 -5.65 -50.67 -4.89
CA ASN A 791 -7.02 -51.19 -5.10
C ASN A 791 -7.61 -51.84 -3.85
N GLU A 792 -6.84 -52.68 -3.15
CA GLU A 792 -7.34 -53.50 -2.05
C GLU A 792 -7.31 -52.74 -0.72
N LYS A 793 -6.55 -51.65 -0.62
CA LYS A 793 -6.31 -50.96 0.65
C LYS A 793 -6.56 -49.46 0.58
N LEU A 794 -5.81 -48.71 -0.23
CA LEU A 794 -5.92 -47.25 -0.24
C LEU A 794 -7.32 -46.77 -0.67
N LEU A 795 -7.86 -47.33 -1.75
CA LEU A 795 -9.21 -47.02 -2.24
C LEU A 795 -10.33 -47.56 -1.34
N VAL A 796 -10.02 -48.41 -0.35
CA VAL A 796 -10.99 -48.94 0.61
C VAL A 796 -10.98 -48.13 1.91
N GLN A 797 -9.80 -47.79 2.42
CA GLN A 797 -9.63 -47.16 3.74
C GLN A 797 -9.50 -45.63 3.69
N ASN A 798 -9.00 -45.07 2.58
CA ASN A 798 -8.77 -43.63 2.45
C ASN A 798 -9.01 -43.14 1.01
N ILE A 799 -10.21 -43.43 0.50
CA ILE A 799 -10.59 -43.23 -0.90
C ILE A 799 -10.39 -41.78 -1.37
N SER A 800 -10.89 -40.78 -0.63
CA SER A 800 -10.86 -39.37 -1.06
C SER A 800 -9.44 -38.83 -1.24
N LYS A 801 -8.56 -39.02 -0.24
CA LYS A 801 -7.15 -38.58 -0.33
C LYS A 801 -6.39 -39.33 -1.42
N THR A 802 -6.61 -40.64 -1.51
CA THR A 802 -5.98 -41.47 -2.53
C THR A 802 -6.34 -40.98 -3.93
N LEU A 803 -7.62 -40.69 -4.16
CA LEU A 803 -8.10 -40.15 -5.42
C LEU A 803 -7.52 -38.77 -5.74
N PHE A 804 -7.43 -37.88 -4.74
CA PHE A 804 -6.77 -36.58 -4.89
C PHE A 804 -5.30 -36.73 -5.32
N LEU A 805 -4.52 -37.57 -4.64
CA LEU A 805 -3.11 -37.82 -4.97
C LEU A 805 -2.94 -38.46 -6.36
N ILE A 806 -3.81 -39.41 -6.73
CA ILE A 806 -3.82 -40.00 -8.07
C ILE A 806 -4.12 -38.94 -9.14
N GLY A 807 -5.07 -38.03 -8.86
CA GLY A 807 -5.38 -36.91 -9.73
C GLY A 807 -4.19 -35.97 -9.89
N ASN A 808 -3.50 -35.63 -8.80
CA ASN A 808 -2.32 -34.77 -8.82
C ASN A 808 -1.20 -35.34 -9.70
N ASP A 809 -0.97 -36.65 -9.58
CA ASP A 809 0.02 -37.42 -10.35
C ASP A 809 -0.60 -38.11 -11.59
N LEU A 810 -1.69 -37.59 -12.15
CA LEU A 810 -2.46 -38.26 -13.21
C LEU A 810 -1.61 -38.76 -14.38
N VAL A 811 -0.64 -37.94 -14.81
CA VAL A 811 0.25 -38.25 -15.95
C VAL A 811 1.11 -39.47 -15.70
N LEU A 812 1.54 -39.68 -14.45
CA LEU A 812 2.26 -40.87 -14.05
C LEU A 812 1.40 -42.12 -14.32
N PHE A 813 0.19 -42.15 -13.78
CA PHE A 813 -0.71 -43.30 -13.92
C PHE A 813 -1.19 -43.49 -15.36
N TYR A 814 -1.40 -42.41 -16.10
CA TYR A 814 -1.73 -42.45 -17.52
C TYR A 814 -0.65 -43.17 -18.34
N LYS A 815 0.63 -42.93 -18.02
CA LYS A 815 1.77 -43.56 -18.71
C LYS A 815 2.04 -44.99 -18.25
N ILE A 816 1.77 -45.30 -16.98
CA ILE A 816 2.11 -46.60 -16.38
C ILE A 816 1.04 -47.66 -16.65
N ASP A 817 -0.24 -47.32 -16.54
CA ASP A 817 -1.35 -48.27 -16.72
C ASP A 817 -2.64 -47.53 -17.10
N PHE A 818 -2.71 -47.12 -18.36
CA PHE A 818 -3.86 -46.42 -18.94
C PHE A 818 -5.17 -47.19 -18.75
N ASP A 819 -5.17 -48.51 -18.95
CA ASP A 819 -6.39 -49.33 -18.84
C ASP A 819 -6.95 -49.35 -17.43
N TRP A 820 -6.08 -49.44 -16.41
CA TRP A 820 -6.51 -49.35 -15.01
C TRP A 820 -7.04 -47.95 -14.68
N LEU A 821 -6.31 -46.89 -15.07
CA LEU A 821 -6.71 -45.52 -14.79
C LEU A 821 -8.05 -45.18 -15.48
N ASN A 822 -8.24 -45.62 -16.73
CA ASN A 822 -9.47 -45.39 -17.46
C ASN A 822 -10.65 -46.11 -16.79
N LYS A 823 -10.48 -47.36 -16.34
CA LYS A 823 -11.52 -48.09 -15.59
C LYS A 823 -11.86 -47.41 -14.26
N LEU A 824 -10.85 -46.97 -13.50
CA LEU A 824 -11.03 -46.25 -12.24
C LEU A 824 -11.84 -44.97 -12.49
N ARG A 825 -11.39 -44.13 -13.43
CA ARG A 825 -12.04 -42.89 -13.82
C ARG A 825 -13.47 -43.10 -14.29
N ASP A 826 -13.71 -44.07 -15.18
CA ASP A 826 -15.05 -44.35 -15.70
C ASP A 826 -16.00 -44.78 -14.55
N SER A 827 -15.51 -45.51 -13.54
CA SER A 827 -16.33 -45.85 -12.36
C SER A 827 -16.68 -44.60 -11.52
N LEU A 828 -15.73 -43.69 -11.32
CA LEU A 828 -15.93 -42.45 -10.55
C LEU A 828 -16.88 -41.50 -11.28
N LEU A 829 -16.71 -41.38 -12.59
CA LEU A 829 -17.51 -40.49 -13.42
C LEU A 829 -18.99 -40.91 -13.44
N ASN A 830 -19.26 -42.22 -13.49
CA ASN A 830 -20.58 -42.83 -13.53
C ASN A 830 -21.21 -43.07 -12.14
N SER A 831 -20.49 -42.78 -11.05
CA SER A 831 -21.02 -42.86 -9.68
C SER A 831 -22.14 -41.83 -9.46
N SER A 832 -23.17 -42.23 -8.70
CA SER A 832 -24.23 -41.31 -8.25
C SER A 832 -23.73 -40.33 -7.18
N ASP A 833 -22.68 -40.69 -6.45
CA ASP A 833 -21.98 -39.82 -5.50
C ASP A 833 -20.79 -39.15 -6.20
N ASN A 834 -20.80 -37.81 -6.22
CA ASN A 834 -19.79 -36.99 -6.87
C ASN A 834 -18.57 -36.70 -5.99
N ALA A 835 -18.60 -37.00 -4.68
CA ALA A 835 -17.54 -36.60 -3.76
C ALA A 835 -16.16 -37.18 -4.14
N HIS A 836 -16.11 -38.46 -4.51
CA HIS A 836 -14.88 -39.15 -4.91
C HIS A 836 -14.35 -38.66 -6.26
N TRP A 837 -15.25 -38.44 -7.24
CA TRP A 837 -14.88 -37.86 -8.52
C TRP A 837 -14.36 -36.43 -8.35
N HIS A 838 -14.97 -35.64 -7.46
CA HIS A 838 -14.53 -34.29 -7.13
C HIS A 838 -13.09 -34.30 -6.63
N CYS A 839 -12.76 -35.14 -5.63
CA CYS A 839 -11.40 -35.25 -5.10
C CYS A 839 -10.38 -35.61 -6.19
N PHE A 840 -10.70 -36.59 -7.04
CA PHE A 840 -9.84 -37.00 -8.15
C PHE A 840 -9.57 -35.85 -9.13
N PHE A 841 -10.62 -35.16 -9.56
CA PHE A 841 -10.50 -34.11 -10.56
C PHE A 841 -9.88 -32.83 -10.00
N GLU A 842 -10.19 -32.49 -8.76
CA GLU A 842 -9.56 -31.40 -8.02
C GLU A 842 -8.05 -31.63 -7.90
N GLY A 843 -7.61 -32.83 -7.50
CA GLY A 843 -6.20 -33.19 -7.44
C GLY A 843 -5.47 -32.91 -8.75
N PHE A 844 -6.11 -33.23 -9.89
CA PHE A 844 -5.60 -32.92 -11.22
C PHE A 844 -5.51 -31.42 -11.51
N LEU A 845 -6.51 -30.61 -11.13
CA LEU A 845 -6.47 -29.16 -11.32
C LEU A 845 -5.34 -28.47 -10.53
N PHE A 846 -4.96 -29.02 -9.38
CA PHE A 846 -3.85 -28.53 -8.55
C PHE A 846 -2.48 -29.17 -8.88
N GLY A 847 -2.47 -30.20 -9.75
CA GLY A 847 -1.28 -30.96 -10.12
C GLY A 847 -0.59 -30.47 -11.39
N GLU A 848 -0.38 -31.40 -12.33
CA GLU A 848 0.37 -31.14 -13.56
C GLU A 848 -0.37 -30.24 -14.57
N LYS A 849 0.40 -29.54 -15.41
CA LYS A 849 -0.14 -28.64 -16.44
C LYS A 849 -0.92 -29.40 -17.53
N PRO A 850 -2.01 -28.81 -18.05
CA PRO A 850 -2.82 -29.40 -19.10
C PRO A 850 -2.02 -29.56 -20.41
N HIS A 851 -2.15 -30.73 -21.06
CA HIS A 851 -1.58 -31.01 -22.39
C HIS A 851 -2.56 -31.85 -23.24
N LYS A 852 -2.26 -31.98 -24.54
CA LYS A 852 -3.21 -32.43 -25.57
C LYS A 852 -3.81 -33.81 -25.31
N GLU A 853 -3.02 -34.77 -24.87
CA GLU A 853 -3.46 -36.14 -24.61
C GLU A 853 -4.49 -36.17 -23.46
N LEU A 854 -4.24 -35.41 -22.39
CA LEU A 854 -5.17 -35.30 -21.25
C LEU A 854 -6.47 -34.57 -21.60
N TYR A 855 -6.46 -33.65 -22.56
CA TYR A 855 -7.69 -32.98 -23.01
C TYR A 855 -8.74 -34.02 -23.44
N PHE A 856 -8.35 -34.95 -24.31
CA PHE A 856 -9.26 -35.98 -24.82
C PHE A 856 -9.67 -36.96 -23.73
N PHE A 857 -8.72 -37.34 -22.88
CA PHE A 857 -8.99 -38.24 -21.76
C PHE A 857 -10.00 -37.65 -20.78
N LEU A 858 -9.81 -36.39 -20.35
CA LEU A 858 -10.60 -35.74 -19.29
C LEU A 858 -11.77 -34.90 -19.78
N LYS A 859 -12.06 -34.87 -21.09
CA LYS A 859 -13.10 -33.98 -21.65
C LYS A 859 -14.44 -34.09 -20.92
N LYS A 860 -14.88 -35.30 -20.57
CA LYS A 860 -16.12 -35.51 -19.82
C LYS A 860 -16.06 -34.98 -18.38
N ASP A 861 -14.91 -35.05 -17.72
CA ASP A 861 -14.71 -34.54 -16.36
C ASP A 861 -14.75 -33.01 -16.36
N TYR A 862 -14.06 -32.36 -17.30
CA TYR A 862 -14.15 -30.91 -17.45
C TYR A 862 -15.60 -30.45 -17.67
N LEU A 863 -16.35 -31.13 -18.56
CA LEU A 863 -17.77 -30.83 -18.80
C LEU A 863 -18.63 -31.00 -17.54
N LYS A 864 -18.34 -32.01 -16.72
CA LYS A 864 -19.01 -32.22 -15.43
C LYS A 864 -18.62 -31.15 -14.40
N ALA A 865 -17.37 -30.68 -14.40
CA ALA A 865 -16.85 -29.70 -13.45
C ALA A 865 -17.32 -28.26 -13.69
N ILE A 866 -17.49 -27.85 -14.94
CA ILE A 866 -17.91 -26.48 -15.32
C ILE A 866 -19.12 -25.97 -14.51
N PRO A 867 -20.24 -26.71 -14.40
CA PRO A 867 -21.39 -26.26 -13.60
C PRO A 867 -21.26 -26.55 -12.09
N LEU A 868 -20.37 -27.45 -11.68
CA LEU A 868 -20.25 -27.90 -10.28
C LEU A 868 -19.24 -27.10 -9.45
N PHE A 869 -18.17 -26.61 -10.07
CA PHE A 869 -17.07 -25.96 -9.37
C PHE A 869 -17.38 -24.45 -9.26
N ILE A 870 -17.82 -24.04 -8.08
CA ILE A 870 -18.25 -22.66 -7.77
C ILE A 870 -17.30 -21.92 -6.82
N GLU A 871 -16.43 -22.64 -6.11
CA GLU A 871 -15.47 -22.01 -5.21
C GLU A 871 -14.36 -21.30 -5.98
N LYS A 872 -13.90 -20.16 -5.47
CA LYS A 872 -12.98 -19.25 -6.18
C LYS A 872 -11.67 -19.93 -6.62
N SER A 873 -11.09 -20.78 -5.77
CA SER A 873 -9.85 -21.52 -6.05
C SER A 873 -10.04 -22.53 -7.19
N HIS A 874 -11.16 -23.26 -7.19
CA HIS A 874 -11.52 -24.25 -8.20
C HIS A 874 -11.86 -23.59 -9.54
N VAL A 875 -12.70 -22.55 -9.52
CA VAL A 875 -13.07 -21.74 -10.70
C VAL A 875 -11.82 -21.24 -11.39
N LYS A 876 -10.86 -20.72 -10.61
CA LYS A 876 -9.59 -20.21 -11.12
C LYS A 876 -8.81 -21.28 -11.89
N ARG A 877 -8.51 -22.43 -11.27
CA ARG A 877 -7.69 -23.48 -11.90
C ARG A 877 -8.38 -24.12 -13.11
N LEU A 878 -9.67 -24.42 -12.98
CA LEU A 878 -10.48 -24.99 -14.06
C LEU A 878 -10.46 -24.10 -15.30
N THR A 879 -10.72 -22.81 -15.11
CA THR A 879 -10.77 -21.81 -16.19
C THR A 879 -9.42 -21.65 -16.86
N GLN A 880 -8.34 -21.56 -16.09
CA GLN A 880 -6.98 -21.46 -16.62
C GLN A 880 -6.61 -22.64 -17.51
N HIS A 881 -7.00 -23.87 -17.14
CA HIS A 881 -6.75 -25.04 -17.96
C HIS A 881 -7.50 -24.98 -19.30
N ILE A 882 -8.78 -24.61 -19.28
CA ILE A 882 -9.60 -24.48 -20.49
C ILE A 882 -9.04 -23.38 -21.40
N CYS A 883 -8.66 -22.22 -20.84
CA CYS A 883 -8.00 -21.14 -21.59
C CYS A 883 -6.69 -21.61 -22.23
N LEU A 884 -5.88 -22.41 -21.54
CA LEU A 884 -4.66 -22.98 -22.11
C LEU A 884 -4.97 -23.92 -23.28
N TYR A 885 -5.99 -24.76 -23.20
CA TYR A 885 -6.39 -25.61 -24.34
C TYR A 885 -6.86 -24.78 -25.53
N PHE A 886 -7.66 -23.75 -25.29
CA PHE A 886 -8.15 -22.84 -26.32
C PHE A 886 -7.00 -22.11 -27.05
N ILE A 887 -6.10 -21.49 -26.29
CA ILE A 887 -5.01 -20.67 -26.85
C ILE A 887 -3.95 -21.52 -27.57
N ASN A 888 -3.82 -22.80 -27.22
CA ASN A 888 -2.96 -23.75 -27.93
C ASN A 888 -3.67 -24.45 -29.11
N ASN A 889 -4.87 -24.00 -29.51
CA ASN A 889 -5.69 -24.62 -30.58
C ASN A 889 -5.99 -26.12 -30.34
N ILE A 890 -6.05 -26.56 -29.09
CA ILE A 890 -6.48 -27.91 -28.71
C ILE A 890 -8.01 -27.97 -28.58
N ASP A 891 -8.61 -26.86 -28.16
CA ASP A 891 -10.06 -26.68 -28.02
C ASP A 891 -10.56 -25.55 -28.92
N SER A 892 -11.87 -25.45 -29.17
CA SER A 892 -12.44 -24.47 -30.10
C SER A 892 -13.67 -23.76 -29.53
N LEU A 893 -14.04 -22.61 -30.08
CA LEU A 893 -15.30 -21.93 -29.77
C LEU A 893 -16.46 -22.37 -30.69
N LEU A 894 -16.15 -23.06 -31.80
CA LEU A 894 -17.12 -23.41 -32.84
C LEU A 894 -17.87 -24.71 -32.53
N ASP A 895 -17.22 -25.65 -31.85
CA ASP A 895 -17.85 -26.90 -31.41
C ASP A 895 -18.69 -26.64 -30.15
N SER A 896 -20.00 -26.92 -30.19
CA SER A 896 -20.90 -26.79 -29.04
C SER A 896 -20.55 -27.77 -27.91
N TYR A 897 -19.80 -28.82 -28.21
CA TYR A 897 -19.31 -29.81 -27.25
C TYR A 897 -17.89 -29.51 -26.74
N SER A 898 -17.30 -28.37 -27.12
CA SER A 898 -15.97 -27.97 -26.64
C SER A 898 -15.99 -27.49 -25.19
N LEU A 899 -14.84 -27.52 -24.51
CA LEU A 899 -14.79 -27.07 -23.12
C LEU A 899 -14.99 -25.56 -23.02
N THR A 900 -14.42 -24.81 -23.95
CA THR A 900 -14.51 -23.36 -24.05
C THR A 900 -15.96 -22.93 -24.29
N SER A 901 -16.67 -23.55 -25.23
CA SER A 901 -18.08 -23.24 -25.48
C SER A 901 -18.94 -23.52 -24.26
N ASN A 902 -18.72 -24.64 -23.58
CA ASN A 902 -19.49 -25.00 -22.39
C ASN A 902 -19.17 -24.08 -21.21
N LEU A 903 -17.90 -23.70 -21.00
CA LEU A 903 -17.50 -22.75 -19.95
C LEU A 903 -18.19 -21.40 -20.15
N ILE A 904 -18.15 -20.87 -21.37
CA ILE A 904 -18.75 -19.58 -21.70
C ILE A 904 -20.29 -19.64 -21.62
N ASN A 905 -20.91 -20.73 -22.10
CA ASN A 905 -22.36 -20.90 -22.05
C ASN A 905 -22.90 -21.20 -20.65
N ASN A 906 -22.05 -21.61 -19.69
CA ASN A 906 -22.43 -21.79 -18.29
C ASN A 906 -22.81 -20.46 -17.60
N ASN A 907 -22.40 -19.33 -18.20
CA ASN A 907 -22.77 -17.97 -17.78
C ASN A 907 -22.48 -17.65 -16.30
N ASN A 908 -21.41 -18.23 -15.75
CA ASN A 908 -20.94 -17.94 -14.39
C ASN A 908 -20.02 -16.70 -14.41
N PRO A 909 -20.32 -15.62 -13.66
CA PRO A 909 -19.53 -14.39 -13.69
C PRO A 909 -18.07 -14.56 -13.26
N ASP A 910 -17.77 -15.40 -12.26
CA ASP A 910 -16.40 -15.62 -11.80
C ASP A 910 -15.57 -16.37 -12.84
N GLN A 911 -16.16 -17.35 -13.53
CA GLN A 911 -15.53 -18.05 -14.65
C GLN A 911 -15.25 -17.09 -15.81
N ILE A 912 -16.25 -16.27 -16.19
CA ILE A 912 -16.09 -15.26 -17.25
C ILE A 912 -14.98 -14.27 -16.90
N PHE A 913 -14.94 -13.79 -15.66
CA PHE A 913 -13.90 -12.88 -15.20
C PHE A 913 -12.52 -13.52 -15.26
N GLU A 914 -12.36 -14.76 -14.79
CA GLU A 914 -11.07 -15.45 -14.86
C GLU A 914 -10.63 -15.70 -16.30
N VAL A 915 -11.53 -16.00 -17.25
CA VAL A 915 -11.20 -16.09 -18.69
C VAL A 915 -10.57 -14.79 -19.16
N ILE A 916 -11.23 -13.67 -18.88
CA ILE A 916 -10.77 -12.32 -19.28
C ILE A 916 -9.43 -12.02 -18.63
N HIS A 917 -9.36 -12.14 -17.31
CA HIS A 917 -8.19 -11.81 -16.50
C HIS A 917 -6.97 -12.66 -16.88
N TYR A 918 -7.13 -13.97 -17.04
CA TYR A 918 -6.03 -14.86 -17.40
C TYR A 918 -5.49 -14.53 -18.80
N ILE A 919 -6.38 -14.35 -19.79
CA ILE A 919 -5.98 -14.03 -21.17
C ILE A 919 -5.26 -12.66 -21.25
N SER A 920 -5.70 -11.65 -20.50
CA SER A 920 -5.05 -10.33 -20.46
C SER A 920 -3.61 -10.35 -19.92
N ASN A 921 -3.19 -11.42 -19.25
CA ASN A 921 -1.86 -11.55 -18.64
C ASN A 921 -0.94 -12.55 -19.37
N ILE A 922 -1.34 -13.08 -20.51
CA ILE A 922 -0.50 -13.98 -21.29
C ILE A 922 0.57 -13.19 -22.04
N SER A 923 1.83 -13.61 -21.92
CA SER A 923 2.95 -13.02 -22.66
C SER A 923 2.76 -13.23 -24.16
N LYS A 924 2.96 -12.16 -24.94
CA LYS A 924 2.68 -12.08 -26.39
C LYS A 924 3.04 -13.38 -27.14
N ARG A 925 2.02 -14.02 -27.71
CA ARG A 925 2.15 -15.07 -28.72
C ARG A 925 1.63 -14.51 -30.04
N SER A 926 2.44 -14.59 -31.10
CA SER A 926 2.02 -14.18 -32.45
C SER A 926 0.85 -15.03 -32.96
N ASN A 927 -0.03 -14.46 -33.79
CA ASN A 927 -1.13 -15.13 -34.53
C ASN A 927 -2.38 -15.58 -33.73
N LEU A 928 -2.78 -14.90 -32.65
CA LEU A 928 -4.00 -15.26 -31.90
C LEU A 928 -5.28 -14.54 -32.37
N ALA A 929 -5.19 -13.57 -33.27
CA ALA A 929 -6.32 -12.72 -33.67
C ALA A 929 -7.56 -13.52 -34.12
N ASN A 930 -7.38 -14.56 -34.93
CA ASN A 930 -8.46 -15.37 -35.49
C ASN A 930 -9.28 -16.14 -34.45
N ILE A 931 -8.70 -16.44 -33.28
CA ILE A 931 -9.40 -17.13 -32.20
C ILE A 931 -9.87 -16.17 -31.09
N ILE A 932 -9.13 -15.08 -30.86
CA ILE A 932 -9.44 -14.13 -29.79
C ILE A 932 -10.64 -13.24 -30.13
N LYS A 933 -10.77 -12.74 -31.37
CA LYS A 933 -11.88 -11.85 -31.74
C LYS A 933 -13.26 -12.49 -31.61
N PRO A 934 -13.50 -13.74 -32.08
CA PRO A 934 -14.79 -14.41 -31.86
C PRO A 934 -15.11 -14.61 -30.38
N LEU A 935 -14.10 -14.96 -29.56
CA LEU A 935 -14.27 -15.10 -28.11
C LEU A 935 -14.60 -13.75 -27.46
N TRP A 936 -13.88 -12.69 -27.84
CA TRP A 936 -14.10 -11.34 -27.34
C TRP A 936 -15.53 -10.86 -27.64
N SER A 937 -16.00 -11.02 -28.88
CA SER A 937 -17.38 -10.67 -29.26
C SER A 937 -18.43 -11.41 -28.45
N LYS A 938 -18.23 -12.72 -28.24
CA LYS A 938 -19.15 -13.55 -27.43
C LYS A 938 -19.15 -13.12 -25.96
N LEU A 939 -17.98 -12.83 -25.40
CA LEU A 939 -17.85 -12.34 -24.03
C LEU A 939 -18.51 -10.98 -23.83
N LEU A 940 -18.32 -10.03 -24.75
CA LEU A 940 -19.00 -8.72 -24.68
C LEU A 940 -20.51 -8.87 -24.68
N THR A 941 -21.05 -9.74 -25.53
CA THR A 941 -22.50 -10.01 -25.58
C THR A 941 -23.02 -10.53 -24.24
N LEU A 942 -22.27 -11.41 -23.57
CA LEU A 942 -22.64 -11.95 -22.26
C LEU A 942 -22.51 -10.91 -21.15
N ILE A 943 -21.39 -10.18 -21.10
CA ILE A 943 -21.14 -9.14 -20.09
C ILE A 943 -22.21 -8.06 -20.17
N ASN A 944 -22.57 -7.61 -21.38
CA ASN A 944 -23.62 -6.62 -21.62
C ASN A 944 -25.03 -7.08 -21.19
N SER A 945 -25.23 -8.38 -20.93
CA SER A 945 -26.50 -8.91 -20.39
C SER A 945 -26.56 -8.92 -18.85
N ILE A 946 -25.42 -8.66 -18.17
CA ILE A 946 -25.31 -8.61 -16.71
C ILE A 946 -25.65 -7.19 -16.22
N PRO A 947 -26.31 -7.01 -15.06
CA PRO A 947 -26.51 -5.69 -14.47
C PRO A 947 -25.18 -4.95 -14.25
N SER A 948 -25.18 -3.64 -14.51
CA SER A 948 -24.02 -2.76 -14.29
C SER A 948 -23.58 -2.81 -12.82
N SER A 949 -22.48 -3.51 -12.56
CA SER A 949 -21.88 -3.80 -11.26
C SER A 949 -20.37 -3.55 -11.30
N GLU A 950 -19.69 -3.56 -10.14
CA GLU A 950 -18.23 -3.37 -10.11
C GLU A 950 -17.49 -4.47 -10.88
N LEU A 951 -17.98 -5.72 -10.78
CA LEU A 951 -17.45 -6.86 -11.55
C LEU A 951 -17.61 -6.64 -13.05
N PHE A 952 -18.78 -6.17 -13.50
CA PHE A 952 -19.04 -5.83 -14.90
C PHE A 952 -18.07 -4.76 -15.43
N LYS A 953 -17.86 -3.67 -14.68
CA LYS A 953 -16.89 -2.62 -15.06
C LYS A 953 -15.46 -3.16 -15.10
N THR A 954 -15.10 -3.99 -14.13
CA THR A 954 -13.78 -4.63 -14.05
C THR A 954 -13.53 -5.54 -15.27
N MET A 955 -14.50 -6.39 -15.65
CA MET A 955 -14.40 -7.26 -16.82
C MET A 955 -14.13 -6.46 -18.11
N HIS A 956 -14.87 -5.37 -18.35
CA HIS A 956 -14.61 -4.51 -19.49
C HIS A 956 -13.22 -3.87 -19.46
N SER A 957 -12.78 -3.36 -18.30
CA SER A 957 -11.46 -2.75 -18.17
C SER A 957 -10.33 -3.72 -18.55
N TYR A 958 -10.41 -4.99 -18.14
CA TYR A 958 -9.42 -5.99 -18.52
C TYR A 958 -9.53 -6.43 -19.99
N LEU A 959 -10.73 -6.42 -20.59
CA LEU A 959 -10.92 -6.72 -22.01
C LEU A 959 -10.19 -5.72 -22.93
N CYS A 960 -10.07 -4.45 -22.55
CA CYS A 960 -9.29 -3.47 -23.31
C CYS A 960 -7.84 -3.91 -23.54
N LEU A 961 -7.27 -4.69 -22.62
CA LEU A 961 -5.89 -5.16 -22.72
C LEU A 961 -5.70 -6.24 -23.78
N TRP A 962 -6.77 -6.87 -24.27
CA TRP A 962 -6.69 -7.92 -25.30
C TRP A 962 -6.17 -7.39 -26.65
N VAL A 963 -6.12 -6.06 -26.85
CA VAL A 963 -5.42 -5.44 -27.97
C VAL A 963 -3.94 -5.85 -28.05
N SER A 964 -3.32 -6.24 -26.93
CA SER A 964 -1.95 -6.75 -26.93
C SER A 964 -1.77 -8.07 -27.68
N LEU A 965 -2.87 -8.79 -27.94
CA LEU A 965 -2.91 -10.10 -28.61
C LEU A 965 -3.16 -9.98 -30.13
N LEU A 966 -3.35 -8.75 -30.62
CA LEU A 966 -3.58 -8.45 -32.02
C LEU A 966 -2.30 -7.91 -32.66
N ASP A 967 -2.10 -8.18 -33.95
CA ASP A 967 -0.98 -7.63 -34.73
C ASP A 967 -1.31 -6.25 -35.33
N GLU A 968 -2.59 -5.98 -35.57
CA GLU A 968 -3.16 -4.73 -36.13
C GLU A 968 -4.56 -4.46 -35.58
N LEU A 969 -4.93 -3.18 -35.47
CA LEU A 969 -6.27 -2.74 -35.10
C LEU A 969 -7.13 -2.55 -36.36
N ASP A 970 -7.75 -3.62 -36.86
CA ASP A 970 -8.75 -3.51 -37.93
C ASP A 970 -10.12 -3.03 -37.40
N ASP A 971 -11.11 -2.88 -38.29
CA ASP A 971 -12.41 -2.28 -37.94
C ASP A 971 -13.17 -3.15 -36.92
N GLU A 972 -13.03 -4.46 -37.02
CA GLU A 972 -13.61 -5.41 -36.07
C GLU A 972 -12.99 -5.25 -34.69
N ALA A 973 -11.65 -5.21 -34.59
CA ALA A 973 -10.96 -5.00 -33.33
C ALA A 973 -11.32 -3.65 -32.69
N TYR A 974 -11.41 -2.58 -33.50
CA TYR A 974 -11.81 -1.25 -33.04
C TYR A 974 -13.22 -1.26 -32.41
N ASN A 975 -14.20 -1.89 -33.09
CA ASN A 975 -15.57 -1.99 -32.58
C ASN A 975 -15.65 -2.78 -31.27
N LEU A 976 -14.81 -3.81 -31.09
CA LEU A 976 -14.77 -4.60 -29.85
C LEU A 976 -14.19 -3.82 -28.67
N ILE A 977 -13.12 -3.03 -28.88
CA ILE A 977 -12.49 -2.29 -27.78
C ILE A 977 -13.32 -1.09 -27.33
N ILE A 978 -13.93 -0.35 -28.26
CA ILE A 978 -14.55 0.95 -27.96
C ILE A 978 -15.69 0.83 -26.94
N GLU A 979 -16.42 -0.29 -26.95
CA GLU A 979 -17.46 -0.60 -25.95
C GLU A 979 -16.91 -0.75 -24.53
N SER A 980 -15.64 -1.14 -24.38
CA SER A 980 -15.00 -1.43 -23.10
C SER A 980 -14.21 -0.24 -22.53
N VAL A 981 -13.75 0.68 -23.40
CA VAL A 981 -12.93 1.86 -23.02
C VAL A 981 -13.60 2.72 -21.95
N LYS A 982 -14.93 2.83 -21.97
CA LYS A 982 -15.71 3.58 -20.97
C LYS A 982 -15.59 3.10 -19.52
N TYR A 983 -15.00 1.93 -19.29
CA TYR A 983 -14.84 1.37 -17.94
C TYR A 983 -13.38 1.32 -17.45
N LEU A 984 -12.44 1.93 -18.18
CA LEU A 984 -10.99 1.88 -17.88
C LEU A 984 -10.57 2.43 -16.51
N LYS A 985 -11.39 3.31 -15.92
CA LYS A 985 -11.14 3.86 -14.58
C LYS A 985 -11.08 2.76 -13.51
N VAL A 986 -11.81 1.67 -13.71
CA VAL A 986 -11.81 0.52 -12.80
C VAL A 986 -10.57 -0.34 -13.05
N GLY A 987 -9.79 -0.63 -12.01
CA GLY A 987 -8.58 -1.46 -12.13
C GLY A 987 -7.32 -0.76 -12.66
N PHE A 988 -7.35 0.57 -12.85
CA PHE A 988 -6.19 1.40 -13.23
C PHE A 988 -5.44 0.95 -14.50
N ASN A 989 -6.14 0.36 -15.46
CA ASN A 989 -5.54 -0.26 -16.66
C ASN A 989 -5.16 0.73 -17.78
N LYS A 990 -5.47 2.03 -17.64
CA LYS A 990 -5.16 3.05 -18.66
C LYS A 990 -3.69 3.04 -19.08
N HIS A 991 -2.78 3.00 -18.11
CA HIS A 991 -1.34 3.00 -18.40
C HIS A 991 -0.92 1.81 -19.27
N ARG A 992 -1.40 0.60 -18.94
CA ARG A 992 -1.15 -0.61 -19.74
C ARG A 992 -1.73 -0.48 -21.14
N LEU A 993 -2.94 0.06 -21.26
CA LEU A 993 -3.57 0.26 -22.56
C LEU A 993 -2.76 1.23 -23.44
N VAL A 994 -2.29 2.36 -22.89
CA VAL A 994 -1.45 3.33 -23.63
C VAL A 994 -0.18 2.66 -24.16
N ASP A 995 0.50 1.85 -23.33
CA ASP A 995 1.70 1.14 -23.76
C ASP A 995 1.40 0.12 -24.86
N ILE A 996 0.26 -0.56 -24.79
CA ILE A 996 -0.22 -1.46 -25.84
C ILE A 996 -0.51 -0.67 -27.13
N LEU A 997 -1.25 0.44 -27.05
CA LEU A 997 -1.61 1.29 -28.19
C LEU A 997 -0.37 1.86 -28.90
N TYR A 998 0.67 2.22 -28.14
CA TYR A 998 1.93 2.66 -28.71
C TYR A 998 2.56 1.60 -29.62
N THR A 999 2.40 0.30 -29.31
CA THR A 999 2.90 -0.77 -30.19
C THR A 999 2.13 -0.90 -31.51
N HIS A 1000 0.96 -0.25 -31.63
CA HIS A 1000 0.08 -0.28 -32.81
C HIS A 1000 0.10 1.01 -33.65
N ILE A 1001 0.72 2.08 -33.13
CA ILE A 1001 0.64 3.43 -33.73
C ILE A 1001 1.21 3.49 -35.15
N GLU A 1002 2.28 2.75 -35.43
CA GLU A 1002 2.94 2.74 -36.74
C GLU A 1002 2.06 2.17 -37.86
N LYS A 1003 1.15 1.26 -37.51
CA LYS A 1003 0.31 0.55 -38.49
C LYS A 1003 -1.08 1.16 -38.62
N THR A 1004 -1.66 1.61 -37.50
CA THR A 1004 -3.08 2.00 -37.44
C THR A 1004 -3.30 3.32 -36.66
N PRO A 1005 -2.67 4.43 -37.09
CA PRO A 1005 -2.64 5.67 -36.31
C PRO A 1005 -4.03 6.24 -36.00
N ALA A 1006 -4.92 6.33 -36.98
CA ALA A 1006 -6.27 6.90 -36.80
C ALA A 1006 -7.06 6.20 -35.67
N LYS A 1007 -7.07 4.87 -35.65
CA LYS A 1007 -7.79 4.07 -34.64
C LYS A 1007 -7.14 4.14 -33.26
N VAL A 1008 -5.81 4.13 -33.21
CA VAL A 1008 -5.08 4.35 -31.96
C VAL A 1008 -5.46 5.72 -31.37
N GLY A 1009 -5.52 6.75 -32.21
CA GLY A 1009 -5.95 8.09 -31.81
C GLY A 1009 -7.38 8.11 -31.27
N GLN A 1010 -8.33 7.46 -31.95
CA GLN A 1010 -9.72 7.38 -31.50
C GLN A 1010 -9.87 6.65 -30.16
N ILE A 1011 -9.19 5.51 -29.96
CA ILE A 1011 -9.22 4.78 -28.69
C ILE A 1011 -8.62 5.61 -27.56
N LEU A 1012 -7.47 6.26 -27.82
CA LEU A 1012 -6.83 7.13 -26.83
C LEU A 1012 -7.76 8.30 -26.48
N LEU A 1013 -8.37 8.95 -27.47
CA LEU A 1013 -9.32 10.04 -27.27
C LEU A 1013 -10.48 9.63 -26.36
N GLU A 1014 -11.14 8.51 -26.64
CA GLU A 1014 -12.24 8.01 -25.80
C GLU A 1014 -11.75 7.64 -24.38
N SER A 1015 -10.53 7.14 -24.23
CA SER A 1015 -9.96 6.87 -22.91
C SER A 1015 -9.74 8.17 -22.10
N VAL A 1016 -9.31 9.25 -22.75
CA VAL A 1016 -9.04 10.55 -22.11
C VAL A 1016 -10.33 11.25 -21.69
N LYS A 1017 -11.41 11.08 -22.46
CA LYS A 1017 -12.75 11.59 -22.09
C LYS A 1017 -13.28 10.98 -20.79
N ILE A 1018 -12.86 9.76 -20.47
CA ILE A 1018 -13.31 9.00 -19.28
C ILE A 1018 -12.38 9.22 -18.10
N ASP A 1019 -11.08 9.17 -18.35
CA ASP A 1019 -10.03 9.41 -17.36
C ASP A 1019 -8.95 10.28 -18.00
N SER A 1020 -8.94 11.55 -17.62
CA SER A 1020 -8.00 12.53 -18.15
C SER A 1020 -6.67 12.56 -17.38
N ALA A 1021 -6.46 11.69 -16.38
CA ALA A 1021 -5.17 11.56 -15.72
C ALA A 1021 -4.16 10.94 -16.70
N PRO A 1022 -2.97 11.53 -16.91
CA PRO A 1022 -1.99 10.97 -17.82
C PRO A 1022 -1.51 9.61 -17.33
N SER A 1023 -1.10 8.73 -18.24
CA SER A 1023 -0.50 7.43 -17.87
C SER A 1023 0.89 7.56 -17.23
N TYR A 1024 1.43 8.78 -17.17
CA TYR A 1024 2.80 9.13 -16.79
C TYR A 1024 3.87 8.39 -17.63
N SER A 1025 3.50 7.80 -18.78
CA SER A 1025 4.44 7.20 -19.72
C SER A 1025 4.73 8.15 -20.88
N GLU A 1026 5.98 8.19 -21.35
CA GLU A 1026 6.38 8.97 -22.54
C GLU A 1026 5.62 8.54 -23.81
N ASN A 1027 4.91 7.41 -23.76
CA ASN A 1027 4.22 6.84 -24.90
C ASN A 1027 3.00 7.69 -25.33
N GLU A 1028 2.33 8.41 -24.43
CA GLU A 1028 1.23 9.32 -24.79
C GLU A 1028 1.72 10.45 -25.69
N GLU A 1029 2.83 11.10 -25.33
CA GLU A 1029 3.46 12.14 -26.15
C GLU A 1029 3.85 11.61 -27.52
N LYS A 1030 4.48 10.42 -27.57
CA LYS A 1030 4.91 9.78 -28.82
C LYS A 1030 3.72 9.43 -29.72
N ILE A 1031 2.62 8.93 -29.16
CA ILE A 1031 1.38 8.69 -29.90
C ILE A 1031 0.86 10.00 -30.50
N VAL A 1032 0.74 11.05 -29.71
CA VAL A 1032 0.20 12.35 -30.15
C VAL A 1032 1.07 12.98 -31.24
N ILE A 1033 2.40 12.95 -31.10
CA ILE A 1033 3.34 13.42 -32.13
C ILE A 1033 3.10 12.65 -33.44
N LYS A 1034 3.01 11.32 -33.36
CA LYS A 1034 2.82 10.48 -34.54
C LYS A 1034 1.47 10.73 -35.23
N LEU A 1035 0.41 10.98 -34.46
CA LEU A 1035 -0.89 11.36 -35.02
C LEU A 1035 -0.80 12.66 -35.84
N PHE A 1036 -0.08 13.67 -35.33
CA PHE A 1036 0.16 14.90 -36.10
C PHE A 1036 0.97 14.63 -37.38
N GLU A 1037 2.04 13.83 -37.30
CA GLU A 1037 2.87 13.47 -38.46
C GLU A 1037 2.11 12.70 -39.55
N CYS A 1038 1.14 11.87 -39.13
CA CYS A 1038 0.29 11.10 -40.04
C CYS A 1038 -0.91 11.89 -40.59
N GLY A 1039 -1.10 13.15 -40.19
CA GLY A 1039 -2.20 14.00 -40.67
C GLY A 1039 -3.51 13.88 -39.87
N GLU A 1040 -3.54 13.09 -38.79
CA GLU A 1040 -4.68 12.94 -37.87
C GLU A 1040 -4.77 14.11 -36.88
N THR A 1041 -4.66 15.32 -37.43
CA THR A 1041 -4.45 16.56 -36.68
C THR A 1041 -5.65 16.96 -35.80
N GLU A 1042 -6.87 16.64 -36.21
CA GLU A 1042 -8.09 16.93 -35.46
C GLU A 1042 -8.15 16.10 -34.17
N ILE A 1043 -7.95 14.78 -34.28
CA ILE A 1043 -7.93 13.84 -33.14
C ILE A 1043 -6.79 14.20 -32.19
N ALA A 1044 -5.58 14.44 -32.72
CA ALA A 1044 -4.43 14.83 -31.91
C ALA A 1044 -4.68 16.15 -31.15
N SER A 1045 -5.31 17.12 -31.81
CA SER A 1045 -5.70 18.40 -31.20
C SER A 1045 -6.73 18.23 -30.09
N GLU A 1046 -7.74 17.37 -30.28
CA GLU A 1046 -8.78 17.10 -29.28
C GLU A 1046 -8.19 16.45 -28.03
N ILE A 1047 -7.31 15.44 -28.19
CA ILE A 1047 -6.58 14.81 -27.07
C ILE A 1047 -5.79 15.85 -26.28
N CYS A 1048 -5.03 16.71 -26.99
CA CYS A 1048 -4.27 17.77 -26.34
C CYS A 1048 -5.18 18.69 -25.53
N ASN A 1049 -6.29 19.14 -26.12
CA ASN A 1049 -7.22 20.06 -25.48
C ASN A 1049 -7.88 19.44 -24.25
N LEU A 1050 -8.34 18.19 -24.31
CA LEU A 1050 -8.95 17.50 -23.16
C LEU A 1050 -7.98 17.38 -21.99
N TYR A 1051 -6.70 17.04 -22.26
CA TYR A 1051 -5.68 17.05 -21.22
C TYR A 1051 -5.52 18.46 -20.61
N GLY A 1052 -5.45 19.49 -21.45
CA GLY A 1052 -5.35 20.88 -21.01
C GLY A 1052 -6.55 21.32 -20.16
N GLU A 1053 -7.77 21.02 -20.59
CA GLU A 1053 -9.02 21.31 -19.88
C GLU A 1053 -9.06 20.64 -18.50
N ASN A 1054 -8.34 19.54 -18.32
CA ASN A 1054 -8.17 18.82 -17.06
C ASN A 1054 -6.86 19.18 -16.31
N ASN A 1055 -6.22 20.31 -16.62
CA ASN A 1055 -4.99 20.83 -15.99
C ASN A 1055 -3.70 20.04 -16.26
N TYR A 1056 -3.66 19.24 -17.32
CA TYR A 1056 -2.46 18.53 -17.77
C TYR A 1056 -1.90 19.20 -19.04
N HIS A 1057 -0.87 20.03 -18.88
CA HIS A 1057 -0.31 20.84 -19.97
C HIS A 1057 0.96 20.28 -20.63
N PHE A 1058 1.29 19.01 -20.40
CA PHE A 1058 2.50 18.38 -20.95
C PHE A 1058 2.50 18.36 -22.50
N LEU A 1059 1.32 18.25 -23.12
CA LEU A 1059 1.15 18.30 -24.58
C LEU A 1059 1.13 19.71 -25.18
N LYS A 1060 1.14 20.79 -24.37
CA LYS A 1060 1.00 22.18 -24.87
C LYS A 1060 2.04 22.53 -25.94
N LYS A 1061 3.32 22.22 -25.70
CA LYS A 1061 4.40 22.51 -26.66
C LYS A 1061 4.25 21.74 -27.97
N ILE A 1062 3.80 20.49 -27.89
CA ILE A 1062 3.53 19.64 -29.06
C ILE A 1062 2.36 20.23 -29.85
N TYR A 1063 1.25 20.56 -29.18
CA TYR A 1063 0.11 21.22 -29.81
C TYR A 1063 0.52 22.50 -30.55
N GLU A 1064 1.28 23.38 -29.89
CA GLU A 1064 1.78 24.62 -30.48
C GLU A 1064 2.77 24.43 -31.64
N SER A 1065 3.48 23.30 -31.73
CA SER A 1065 4.39 23.04 -32.86
C SER A 1065 3.66 22.63 -34.13
N TYR A 1066 2.47 22.03 -34.01
CA TYR A 1066 1.71 21.50 -35.15
C TYR A 1066 0.47 22.33 -35.53
N CYS A 1067 -0.10 23.12 -34.61
CA CYS A 1067 -1.31 23.91 -34.89
C CYS A 1067 -0.99 25.32 -35.45
N LEU A 1068 -1.84 25.75 -36.39
CA LEU A 1068 -1.67 26.81 -37.38
C LEU A 1068 -1.22 28.19 -36.84
N TRP A 1069 -0.55 28.94 -37.73
CA TRP A 1069 -0.15 30.37 -37.64
C TRP A 1069 1.24 30.72 -37.10
N LYS A 1070 2.20 29.77 -37.06
CA LYS A 1070 3.62 30.11 -36.85
C LYS A 1070 4.28 30.75 -38.08
N VAL A 1071 5.26 31.62 -37.79
CA VAL A 1071 6.20 32.15 -38.77
C VAL A 1071 7.01 30.97 -39.31
N ILE A 1072 6.88 30.65 -40.60
CA ILE A 1072 7.86 29.81 -41.29
C ILE A 1072 9.20 30.54 -41.15
N PRO A 1073 10.21 30.00 -40.45
CA PRO A 1073 11.55 30.55 -40.51
C PRO A 1073 11.91 30.53 -41.99
N SER A 1074 12.23 31.69 -42.56
CA SER A 1074 12.72 31.79 -43.93
C SER A 1074 13.73 30.68 -44.14
N ALA A 1075 13.40 29.75 -45.05
CA ALA A 1075 14.36 28.77 -45.53
C ALA A 1075 15.65 29.54 -45.80
N LYS A 1076 16.75 29.08 -45.17
CA LYS A 1076 18.09 29.54 -45.49
C LYS A 1076 18.18 29.59 -47.01
N THR A 1077 18.30 30.79 -47.55
CA THR A 1077 18.90 30.99 -48.87
C THR A 1077 20.29 30.37 -48.78
N THR A 1078 20.41 29.13 -49.24
CA THR A 1078 21.67 28.56 -49.69
C THR A 1078 22.15 29.41 -50.84
N ASN A 1079 23.00 30.39 -50.52
CA ASN A 1079 24.02 30.86 -51.43
C ASN A 1079 25.34 30.25 -50.95
N GLN A 1080 25.93 29.47 -51.85
CA GLN A 1080 27.14 28.64 -51.77
C GLN A 1080 26.97 27.27 -51.14
#